data_AF-A0AAD8BQR9-F1
#
_entry.id   AF-A0AAD8BQR9-F1
#
_cell.length_a   1.000
_cell.length_b   1.000
_cell.length_c   1.000
_cell.angle_alpha   90.00
_cell.angle_beta   90.00
_cell.angle_gamma   90.00
#
_symmetry.space_group_name_H-M   'P 1'
#
loop_
_entity.id
_entity.type
_entity.pdbx_description
1 polymer ?
#
loop_
_entity_poly.entity_id
_entity_poly.type
_entity_poly.pdbx_seq_one_letter_code
_entity_poly.pdbx_strand_id
1 'polypeptide(L)'
;MNEREQICYSLITWLETFPLQSQHSSPSDLSDGVAIAQALSLIAPNFFTQPWLAKIKSEDLSNWRLKVTNLKKILKGILEYNLEYLGVTMQGFQMPDVNAIGEHSDAQELGRLLQLVLNVAINCDNKQEYIQTIMSMEEDVQQIIKNAIQELMTKEASPSDDIESALQDELKKTVDELNATLEAKGELLQRCHELDAQVASLQEERHSLISDRDKLEERLQLAESLEDLSTPAGKKLTQLQHQVEILQEEIYKLESGKDDYRIKYEVLNKDYTELKEKNAELSKLASESRAMKDELDILRHTSDQLAKSEALVESYKKKLEDLSDLKGQMKMLEEKNTKYMKQQIEMEEELKRVTILKQQLESYKRQTLEAQSKLTEETRRADKAEFEFTSLQNKLFTLQKEKERILSERDSLREMNDELKCTQLQTSGMGLAGELDDHSSSVEMLSLPSEIKERLLRLEHENKMLKISSTSSPEETVALTEQLEEANAKNNVLQTELRLLNQQLMKVQAELEDTRENEKSTSAASNTEFVSMKTLLSELKLKLEEKDLQLQQKQQHINDLSERWATANERVIELANHLAKKDEEIKVMEEKYRKYLEKAKNVINSLDPRHVNDSSSELYTLKNQLHEKDTYINSLESDQERMKNVRDQEERLIVTAWYNLGMQLHRQAAEERLANSSMGQSFLARQRQVHTRRSNTVSSVHSSTNASELEEGVANIQTTSTTTTKRRFSFRKTKQMSPSSASVRKLSMSVSVQPTIQQAEEPFPQISPNHFNGGNKPK
;
A
#
# COMPACT_ATOMS: atom_id res chain seq x y z
N MET A 1 -67.12 39.41 -12.68
CA MET A 1 -66.90 40.85 -12.41
C MET A 1 -68.25 41.50 -12.31
N ASN A 2 -68.37 42.48 -11.42
CA ASN A 2 -69.51 43.39 -11.37
C ASN A 2 -69.48 44.30 -12.62
N GLU A 3 -70.63 44.80 -13.08
CA GLU A 3 -70.72 45.63 -14.30
C GLU A 3 -69.84 46.90 -14.19
N ARG A 4 -69.77 47.48 -12.98
CA ARG A 4 -68.88 48.62 -12.65
C ARG A 4 -67.39 48.26 -12.63
N GLU A 5 -67.02 47.01 -12.34
CA GLU A 5 -65.64 46.53 -12.43
C GLU A 5 -65.24 46.37 -13.91
N GLN A 6 -66.14 45.87 -14.76
CA GLN A 6 -65.90 45.75 -16.20
C GLN A 6 -65.65 47.11 -16.85
N ILE A 7 -66.38 48.16 -16.43
CA ILE A 7 -66.10 49.55 -16.81
C ILE A 7 -64.67 49.95 -16.40
N CYS A 8 -64.25 49.65 -15.18
CA CYS A 8 -62.91 49.97 -14.71
C CYS A 8 -61.82 49.32 -15.56
N TYR A 9 -61.84 47.99 -15.74
CA TYR A 9 -60.82 47.29 -16.54
C TYR A 9 -60.82 47.74 -18.01
N SER A 10 -61.99 47.99 -18.61
CA SER A 10 -62.10 48.51 -19.99
C SER A 10 -61.48 49.90 -20.14
N LEU A 11 -61.65 50.76 -19.12
CA LEU A 11 -61.03 52.09 -19.09
C LEU A 11 -59.53 52.04 -18.77
N ILE A 12 -59.05 51.01 -18.06
CA ILE A 12 -57.61 50.75 -17.88
C ILE A 12 -56.98 50.37 -19.24
N THR A 13 -57.57 49.44 -20.00
CA THR A 13 -57.10 49.09 -21.34
C THR A 13 -57.10 50.30 -22.29
N TRP A 14 -58.04 51.24 -22.14
CA TRP A 14 -58.00 52.51 -22.86
C TRP A 14 -56.86 53.41 -22.39
N LEU A 15 -56.59 53.47 -21.08
CA LEU A 15 -55.49 54.24 -20.50
C LEU A 15 -54.10 53.70 -20.92
N GLU A 16 -53.97 52.39 -21.16
CA GLU A 16 -52.74 51.77 -21.71
C GLU A 16 -52.40 52.21 -23.15
N THR A 17 -53.32 52.89 -23.85
CA THR A 17 -53.01 53.51 -25.15
C THR A 17 -52.19 54.81 -25.04
N PHE A 18 -52.01 55.33 -23.81
CA PHE A 18 -51.26 56.56 -23.55
C PHE A 18 -49.80 56.27 -23.20
N PRO A 19 -48.82 57.06 -23.70
CA PRO A 19 -47.40 56.90 -23.38
C PRO A 19 -47.06 57.48 -21.99
N LEU A 20 -47.58 56.86 -20.93
CA LEU A 20 -47.38 57.28 -19.53
C LEU A 20 -46.05 56.78 -18.96
N GLN A 21 -45.46 57.53 -18.02
CA GLN A 21 -44.20 57.15 -17.36
C GLN A 21 -44.42 56.30 -16.10
N SER A 22 -45.57 56.42 -15.47
CA SER A 22 -45.97 55.61 -14.30
C SER A 22 -46.60 54.28 -14.72
N GLN A 23 -46.49 53.26 -13.87
CA GLN A 23 -47.21 51.99 -14.04
C GLN A 23 -48.73 52.22 -13.99
N HIS A 24 -49.48 51.54 -14.86
CA HIS A 24 -50.91 51.79 -15.04
C HIS A 24 -51.74 50.56 -15.48
N SER A 25 -51.18 49.35 -15.41
CA SER A 25 -51.82 48.11 -15.88
C SER A 25 -52.73 47.42 -14.85
N SER A 26 -52.84 47.95 -13.63
CA SER A 26 -53.76 47.42 -12.60
C SER A 26 -54.48 48.51 -11.80
N PRO A 27 -55.64 48.20 -11.20
CA PRO A 27 -56.34 49.12 -10.29
C PRO A 27 -55.47 49.59 -9.10
N SER A 28 -54.57 48.74 -8.62
CA SER A 28 -53.61 49.06 -7.57
C SER A 28 -52.57 50.09 -8.01
N ASP A 29 -52.10 50.05 -9.26
CA ASP A 29 -51.11 51.00 -9.77
C ASP A 29 -51.72 52.39 -9.94
N LEU A 30 -52.98 52.45 -10.39
CA LEU A 30 -53.72 53.70 -10.56
C LEU A 30 -54.24 54.32 -9.26
N SER A 31 -54.24 53.57 -8.16
CA SER A 31 -54.75 54.02 -6.86
C SER A 31 -54.01 55.24 -6.29
N ASP A 32 -52.81 55.55 -6.77
CA ASP A 32 -52.01 56.72 -6.32
C ASP A 32 -52.38 58.04 -7.03
N GLY A 33 -53.12 57.96 -8.13
CA GLY A 33 -53.51 59.06 -9.01
C GLY A 33 -52.40 59.62 -9.92
N VAL A 34 -51.15 59.17 -9.83
CA VAL A 34 -50.01 59.77 -10.57
C VAL A 34 -50.15 59.54 -12.07
N ALA A 35 -50.45 58.29 -12.48
CA ALA A 35 -50.71 57.96 -13.88
C ALA A 35 -51.95 58.69 -14.44
N ILE A 36 -53.01 58.81 -13.64
CA ILE A 36 -54.25 59.52 -14.03
C ILE A 36 -53.97 61.01 -14.26
N ALA A 37 -53.15 61.63 -13.40
CA ALA A 37 -52.74 63.02 -13.57
C ALA A 37 -51.86 63.24 -14.80
N GLN A 38 -50.94 62.30 -15.09
CA GLN A 38 -50.15 62.32 -16.34
C GLN A 38 -51.08 62.25 -17.57
N ALA A 39 -52.05 61.32 -17.58
CA ALA A 39 -53.02 61.20 -18.67
C ALA A 39 -53.83 62.48 -18.87
N LEU A 40 -54.37 63.08 -17.80
CA LEU A 40 -55.07 64.37 -17.89
C LEU A 40 -54.20 65.50 -18.47
N SER A 41 -52.91 65.53 -18.13
CA SER A 41 -51.96 66.51 -18.69
C SER A 41 -51.66 66.30 -20.19
N LEU A 42 -51.84 65.08 -20.71
CA LEU A 42 -51.77 64.79 -22.14
C LEU A 42 -53.10 65.13 -22.84
N ILE A 43 -54.24 64.82 -22.20
CA ILE A 43 -55.59 64.98 -22.76
C ILE A 43 -55.99 66.44 -22.95
N ALA A 44 -55.70 67.29 -21.96
CA ALA A 44 -56.03 68.72 -22.00
C ALA A 44 -54.88 69.57 -21.41
N PRO A 45 -53.73 69.66 -22.11
CA PRO A 45 -52.53 70.37 -21.64
C PRO A 45 -52.78 71.87 -21.42
N ASN A 46 -53.79 72.43 -22.07
CA ASN A 46 -54.26 73.81 -21.91
C ASN A 46 -54.77 74.11 -20.48
N PHE A 47 -55.27 73.10 -19.77
CA PHE A 47 -55.80 73.22 -18.40
C PHE A 47 -54.92 72.48 -17.38
N PHE A 48 -54.62 71.21 -17.65
CA PHE A 48 -53.79 70.34 -16.81
C PHE A 48 -52.29 70.57 -17.10
N THR A 49 -51.86 71.82 -16.91
CA THR A 49 -50.50 72.30 -17.17
C THR A 49 -49.43 71.65 -16.28
N GLN A 50 -48.15 71.72 -16.67
CA GLN A 50 -47.03 71.20 -15.85
C GLN A 50 -47.00 71.73 -14.39
N PRO A 51 -47.30 73.02 -14.09
CA PRO A 51 -47.45 73.50 -12.72
C PRO A 51 -48.66 72.92 -11.96
N TRP A 52 -49.68 72.39 -12.64
CA TRP A 52 -50.75 71.61 -12.01
C TRP A 52 -50.27 70.19 -11.70
N LEU A 53 -49.60 69.52 -12.66
CA LEU A 53 -49.05 68.18 -12.48
C LEU A 53 -48.05 68.11 -11.31
N ALA A 54 -47.20 69.13 -11.15
CA ALA A 54 -46.28 69.28 -10.02
C ALA A 54 -46.95 69.39 -8.63
N LYS A 55 -48.28 69.56 -8.55
CA LYS A 55 -49.03 69.52 -7.28
C LYS A 55 -49.35 68.08 -6.85
N ILE A 56 -49.21 67.10 -7.73
CA ILE A 56 -49.38 65.67 -7.46
C ILE A 56 -48.03 65.12 -6.99
N LYS A 57 -48.03 64.43 -5.85
CA LYS A 57 -46.78 63.92 -5.23
C LYS A 57 -46.55 62.47 -5.66
N SER A 58 -45.34 62.16 -6.13
CA SER A 58 -44.89 60.83 -6.55
C SER A 58 -43.97 60.11 -5.56
N GLU A 59 -43.67 60.74 -4.41
CA GLU A 59 -42.84 60.19 -3.33
C GLU A 59 -43.75 59.53 -2.26
N ASP A 60 -43.26 58.51 -1.56
CA ASP A 60 -43.98 57.75 -0.51
C ASP A 60 -45.36 57.18 -0.92
N LEU A 61 -45.42 56.54 -2.09
CA LEU A 61 -46.61 55.90 -2.65
C LEU A 61 -47.21 54.74 -1.82
N SER A 62 -46.56 54.35 -0.72
CA SER A 62 -47.12 53.41 0.29
C SER A 62 -48.13 54.07 1.24
N ASN A 63 -48.16 55.40 1.34
CA ASN A 63 -49.03 56.12 2.24
C ASN A 63 -50.41 56.38 1.62
N TRP A 64 -51.41 55.58 2.00
CA TRP A 64 -52.78 55.72 1.47
C TRP A 64 -53.38 57.13 1.65
N ARG A 65 -53.06 57.86 2.73
CA ARG A 65 -53.55 59.24 2.92
C ARG A 65 -52.99 60.20 1.87
N LEU A 66 -51.79 59.93 1.37
CA LEU A 66 -51.19 60.69 0.28
C LEU A 66 -51.87 60.38 -1.05
N LYS A 67 -52.15 59.10 -1.33
CA LYS A 67 -52.97 58.65 -2.48
C LYS A 67 -54.31 59.38 -2.53
N VAL A 68 -55.08 59.33 -1.43
CA VAL A 68 -56.36 60.04 -1.29
C VAL A 68 -56.21 61.56 -1.53
N THR A 69 -55.09 62.16 -1.09
CA THR A 69 -54.82 63.60 -1.29
C THR A 69 -54.52 63.94 -2.75
N ASN A 70 -53.83 63.07 -3.50
CA ASN A 70 -53.64 63.20 -4.93
C ASN A 70 -54.98 63.05 -5.68
N LEU A 71 -55.73 61.99 -5.40
CA LEU A 71 -57.05 61.73 -6.01
C LEU A 71 -58.04 62.88 -5.77
N LYS A 72 -58.05 63.49 -4.57
CA LYS A 72 -58.87 64.69 -4.29
C LYS A 72 -58.51 65.89 -5.18
N LYS A 73 -57.23 66.10 -5.50
CA LYS A 73 -56.79 67.17 -6.43
C LYS A 73 -57.19 66.87 -7.86
N ILE A 74 -57.10 65.60 -8.27
CA ILE A 74 -57.47 65.12 -9.61
C ILE A 74 -58.98 65.29 -9.82
N LEU A 75 -59.81 64.74 -8.93
CA LEU A 75 -61.27 64.88 -9.01
C LEU A 75 -61.69 66.35 -9.00
N LYS A 76 -61.09 67.17 -8.14
CA LYS A 76 -61.34 68.62 -8.12
C LYS A 76 -60.99 69.28 -9.47
N GLY A 77 -59.82 69.00 -10.03
CA GLY A 77 -59.41 69.53 -11.33
C GLY A 77 -60.31 69.09 -12.49
N ILE A 78 -60.80 67.84 -12.48
CA ILE A 78 -61.77 67.35 -13.46
C ILE A 78 -63.10 68.12 -13.33
N LEU A 79 -63.60 68.32 -12.11
CA LEU A 79 -64.85 69.05 -11.88
C LEU A 79 -64.72 70.54 -12.25
N GLU A 80 -63.60 71.18 -11.94
CA GLU A 80 -63.27 72.55 -12.38
C GLU A 80 -63.24 72.63 -13.92
N TYR A 81 -62.59 71.68 -14.62
CA TYR A 81 -62.60 71.64 -16.09
C TYR A 81 -64.02 71.47 -16.67
N ASN A 82 -64.83 70.56 -16.13
CA ASN A 82 -66.20 70.34 -16.62
C ASN A 82 -67.09 71.58 -16.42
N LEU A 83 -66.94 72.29 -15.31
CA LEU A 83 -67.74 73.46 -14.98
C LEU A 83 -67.26 74.74 -15.68
N GLU A 84 -65.96 75.02 -15.64
CA GLU A 84 -65.37 76.28 -16.11
C GLU A 84 -65.00 76.28 -17.60
N TYR A 85 -64.63 75.11 -18.15
CA TYR A 85 -64.17 74.99 -19.54
C TYR A 85 -65.24 74.38 -20.47
N LEU A 86 -65.92 73.32 -20.02
CA LEU A 86 -66.98 72.67 -20.81
C LEU A 86 -68.38 73.26 -20.58
N GLY A 87 -68.61 73.96 -19.46
CA GLY A 87 -69.91 74.54 -19.11
C GLY A 87 -71.00 73.52 -18.79
N VAL A 88 -70.65 72.25 -18.55
CA VAL A 88 -71.60 71.14 -18.33
C VAL A 88 -71.79 70.91 -16.83
N THR A 89 -73.03 71.04 -16.36
CA THR A 89 -73.39 70.61 -14.99
C THR A 89 -73.92 69.17 -15.02
N MET A 90 -73.15 68.26 -14.41
CA MET A 90 -73.44 66.82 -14.35
C MET A 90 -74.62 66.56 -13.38
N GLN A 91 -75.86 66.74 -13.84
CA GLN A 91 -77.07 66.51 -13.04
C GLN A 91 -77.47 65.03 -13.08
N GLY A 92 -77.18 64.29 -12.01
CA GLY A 92 -77.60 62.90 -11.82
C GLY A 92 -76.47 61.87 -11.71
N PHE A 93 -75.21 62.25 -11.95
CA PHE A 93 -74.06 61.34 -11.85
C PHE A 93 -73.59 61.15 -10.39
N GLN A 94 -73.28 59.90 -10.00
CA GLN A 94 -72.75 59.59 -8.67
C GLN A 94 -71.22 59.85 -8.62
N MET A 95 -70.80 60.76 -7.75
CA MET A 95 -69.39 61.13 -7.60
C MET A 95 -68.55 59.96 -7.01
N PRO A 96 -67.30 59.74 -7.49
CA PRO A 96 -66.44 58.65 -7.03
C PRO A 96 -65.90 58.86 -5.61
N ASP A 97 -65.91 57.83 -4.77
CA ASP A 97 -65.28 57.89 -3.44
C ASP A 97 -63.75 57.69 -3.50
N VAL A 98 -63.05 58.80 -3.60
CA VAL A 98 -61.59 58.90 -3.56
C VAL A 98 -60.93 58.34 -2.29
N ASN A 99 -61.66 58.13 -1.19
CA ASN A 99 -61.10 57.50 0.02
C ASN A 99 -61.03 55.97 -0.18
N ALA A 100 -62.10 55.34 -0.68
CA ALA A 100 -62.14 53.91 -0.99
C ALA A 100 -61.08 53.49 -2.02
N ILE A 101 -60.86 54.31 -3.06
CA ILE A 101 -59.79 54.09 -4.04
C ILE A 101 -58.41 54.12 -3.37
N GLY A 102 -58.13 55.12 -2.53
CA GLY A 102 -56.81 55.29 -1.93
C GLY A 102 -56.46 54.29 -0.82
N GLU A 103 -57.46 53.85 -0.03
CA GLU A 103 -57.28 52.93 1.11
C GLU A 103 -57.44 51.45 0.74
N HIS A 104 -58.34 51.13 -0.20
CA HIS A 104 -58.67 49.74 -0.56
C HIS A 104 -58.40 49.38 -2.02
N SER A 105 -57.95 50.34 -2.85
CA SER A 105 -57.78 50.15 -4.31
C SER A 105 -59.07 49.68 -5.00
N ASP A 106 -60.22 50.18 -4.55
CA ASP A 106 -61.55 49.78 -5.05
C ASP A 106 -61.70 50.07 -6.56
N ALA A 107 -61.84 49.00 -7.34
CA ALA A 107 -62.00 49.07 -8.78
C ALA A 107 -63.32 49.74 -9.21
N GLN A 108 -64.40 49.69 -8.41
CA GLN A 108 -65.70 50.26 -8.81
C GLN A 108 -65.68 51.79 -8.74
N GLU A 109 -65.14 52.35 -7.64
CA GLU A 109 -64.97 53.80 -7.50
C GLU A 109 -63.86 54.34 -8.42
N LEU A 110 -62.80 53.56 -8.65
CA LEU A 110 -61.77 53.89 -9.66
C LEU A 110 -62.38 53.95 -11.07
N GLY A 111 -63.27 53.02 -11.42
CA GLY A 111 -64.00 53.02 -12.69
C GLY A 111 -64.81 54.30 -12.91
N ARG A 112 -65.49 54.80 -11.88
CA ARG A 112 -66.20 56.10 -11.91
C ARG A 112 -65.25 57.29 -12.08
N LEU A 113 -64.08 57.26 -11.44
CA LEU A 113 -63.08 58.32 -11.61
C LEU A 113 -62.52 58.31 -13.05
N LEU A 114 -62.22 57.14 -13.61
CA LEU A 114 -61.80 56.99 -15.00
C LEU A 114 -62.91 57.37 -16.00
N GLN A 115 -64.19 57.13 -15.68
CA GLN A 115 -65.34 57.57 -16.48
C GLN A 115 -65.40 59.10 -16.57
N LEU A 116 -65.03 59.82 -15.50
CA LEU A 116 -64.87 61.28 -15.54
C LEU A 116 -63.64 61.74 -16.36
N VAL A 117 -62.54 60.97 -16.35
CA VAL A 117 -61.35 61.23 -17.21
C VAL A 117 -61.68 61.00 -18.69
N LEU A 118 -62.43 59.96 -19.02
CA LEU A 118 -63.00 59.72 -20.34
C LEU A 118 -63.89 60.90 -20.77
N ASN A 119 -64.75 61.40 -19.88
CA ASN A 119 -65.61 62.56 -20.16
C ASN A 119 -64.79 63.83 -20.47
N VAL A 120 -63.60 63.98 -19.88
CA VAL A 120 -62.63 65.04 -20.29
C VAL A 120 -62.08 64.76 -21.68
N ALA A 121 -61.68 63.53 -21.99
CA ALA A 121 -61.07 63.17 -23.28
C ALA A 121 -62.00 63.25 -24.50
N ILE A 122 -63.28 62.91 -24.34
CA ILE A 122 -64.27 63.02 -25.43
C ILE A 122 -64.74 64.47 -25.65
N ASN A 123 -64.44 65.39 -24.74
CA ASN A 123 -64.89 66.78 -24.79
C ASN A 123 -63.75 67.81 -24.95
N CYS A 124 -62.49 67.40 -24.87
CA CYS A 124 -61.34 68.29 -25.06
C CYS A 124 -61.15 68.72 -26.54
N ASP A 125 -60.24 69.67 -26.75
CA ASP A 125 -59.91 70.23 -28.08
C ASP A 125 -59.52 69.14 -29.09
N ASN A 126 -58.71 68.17 -28.66
CA ASN A 126 -58.19 67.06 -29.46
C ASN A 126 -59.09 65.80 -29.43
N LYS A 127 -60.35 65.89 -29.00
CA LYS A 127 -61.26 64.74 -28.84
C LYS A 127 -61.35 63.78 -30.03
N GLN A 128 -61.11 64.26 -31.25
CA GLN A 128 -61.11 63.41 -32.46
C GLN A 128 -60.02 62.33 -32.39
N GLU A 129 -58.83 62.63 -31.86
CA GLU A 129 -57.74 61.67 -31.70
C GLU A 129 -58.12 60.60 -30.67
N TYR A 130 -58.64 60.99 -29.50
CA TYR A 130 -59.04 60.05 -28.45
C TYR A 130 -60.24 59.18 -28.85
N ILE A 131 -61.22 59.74 -29.57
CA ILE A 131 -62.33 58.97 -30.14
C ILE A 131 -61.83 58.00 -31.22
N GLN A 132 -60.87 58.40 -32.06
CA GLN A 132 -60.27 57.50 -33.06
C GLN A 132 -59.46 56.37 -32.40
N THR A 133 -58.74 56.65 -31.32
CA THR A 133 -58.06 55.62 -30.52
C THR A 133 -59.07 54.64 -29.94
N ILE A 134 -60.17 55.10 -29.32
CA ILE A 134 -61.26 54.24 -28.84
C ILE A 134 -61.81 53.36 -29.98
N MET A 135 -62.06 53.93 -31.16
CA MET A 135 -62.55 53.20 -32.33
C MET A 135 -61.56 52.17 -32.90
N SER A 136 -60.29 52.18 -32.48
CA SER A 136 -59.27 51.18 -32.86
C SER A 136 -59.12 50.03 -31.85
N MET A 137 -59.82 50.10 -30.71
CA MET A 137 -59.80 49.08 -29.65
C MET A 137 -60.71 47.88 -29.98
N GLU A 138 -60.66 46.84 -29.16
CA GLU A 138 -61.54 45.66 -29.27
C GLU A 138 -63.02 46.02 -29.06
N GLU A 139 -63.92 45.37 -29.81
CA GLU A 139 -65.34 45.72 -29.91
C GLU A 139 -66.08 45.70 -28.56
N ASP A 140 -65.74 44.72 -27.70
CA ASP A 140 -66.28 44.60 -26.34
C ASP A 140 -65.91 45.82 -25.47
N VAL A 141 -64.68 46.34 -25.60
CA VAL A 141 -64.20 47.52 -24.87
C VAL A 141 -64.89 48.79 -25.39
N GLN A 142 -65.09 48.92 -26.71
CA GLN A 142 -65.80 50.05 -27.32
C GLN A 142 -67.24 50.17 -26.79
N GLN A 143 -67.95 49.05 -26.70
CA GLN A 143 -69.36 49.04 -26.28
C GLN A 143 -69.52 49.42 -24.80
N ILE A 144 -68.57 49.03 -23.93
CA ILE A 144 -68.54 49.42 -22.51
C ILE A 144 -68.26 50.93 -22.37
N ILE A 145 -67.28 51.45 -23.11
CA ILE A 145 -66.92 52.88 -23.13
C ILE A 145 -68.11 53.74 -23.60
N LYS A 146 -68.84 53.30 -24.63
CA LYS A 146 -70.04 53.99 -25.13
C LYS A 146 -71.14 54.11 -24.08
N ASN A 147 -71.45 53.03 -23.37
CA ASN A 147 -72.48 53.03 -22.33
C ASN A 147 -72.14 54.02 -21.20
N ALA A 148 -70.85 54.12 -20.84
CA ALA A 148 -70.36 55.04 -19.81
C ALA A 148 -70.52 56.53 -20.17
N ILE A 149 -70.66 56.88 -21.46
CA ILE A 149 -70.89 58.26 -21.92
C ILE A 149 -72.38 58.65 -21.84
N GLN A 150 -73.29 57.70 -22.07
CA GLN A 150 -74.73 57.97 -22.18
C GLN A 150 -75.42 58.24 -20.83
N GLU A 151 -74.77 57.95 -19.70
CA GLU A 151 -75.30 58.03 -18.33
C GLU A 151 -75.58 59.48 -17.80
N LEU A 152 -75.55 60.53 -18.64
CA LEU A 152 -75.25 61.91 -18.20
C LEU A 152 -76.28 63.07 -18.47
N MET A 153 -77.56 62.88 -18.91
CA MET A 153 -78.49 64.01 -19.28
C MET A 153 -80.06 63.80 -19.24
N THR A 154 -80.91 64.59 -18.50
CA THR A 154 -82.42 64.76 -18.66
C THR A 154 -83.10 65.85 -17.74
N LYS A 155 -84.24 66.52 -18.12
CA LYS A 155 -85.15 67.35 -17.20
C LYS A 155 -86.48 67.97 -17.81
N GLU A 156 -87.56 68.32 -17.03
CA GLU A 156 -88.76 69.17 -17.44
C GLU A 156 -89.71 69.75 -16.29
N ALA A 157 -90.81 70.54 -16.56
CA ALA A 157 -91.66 71.38 -15.61
C ALA A 157 -93.20 71.66 -15.94
N SER A 158 -93.93 72.60 -15.25
CA SER A 158 -95.44 72.75 -15.11
C SER A 158 -96.16 74.09 -15.55
N PRO A 159 -97.54 74.24 -15.49
CA PRO A 159 -98.34 75.45 -15.91
C PRO A 159 -99.50 75.99 -14.97
N SER A 160 -100.06 77.21 -15.19
CA SER A 160 -101.40 77.70 -14.68
C SER A 160 -101.93 79.07 -15.24
N ASP A 161 -103.15 79.50 -14.81
CA ASP A 161 -103.79 80.86 -14.74
C ASP A 161 -104.44 81.50 -16.02
N ASP A 162 -105.47 82.39 -16.01
CA ASP A 162 -106.43 82.95 -15.00
C ASP A 162 -107.69 83.49 -15.76
N ILE A 163 -108.96 83.27 -15.36
CA ILE A 163 -109.84 84.04 -14.44
C ILE A 163 -110.16 85.51 -14.85
N GLU A 164 -111.23 85.70 -15.64
CA GLU A 164 -111.88 87.01 -15.89
C GLU A 164 -113.15 87.14 -15.03
N SER A 165 -112.95 87.57 -13.78
CA SER A 165 -113.97 87.47 -12.71
C SER A 165 -114.75 88.80 -12.54
N ALA A 166 -114.02 89.92 -12.34
CA ALA A 166 -114.35 91.33 -12.07
C ALA A 166 -115.75 91.83 -11.61
N LEU A 167 -116.88 91.35 -12.17
CA LEU A 167 -118.23 91.88 -11.87
C LEU A 167 -119.32 90.83 -11.70
N GLN A 168 -119.09 89.58 -12.11
CA GLN A 168 -119.65 88.50 -11.28
C GLN A 168 -119.04 88.70 -9.89
N ASP A 169 -117.72 88.83 -9.85
CA ASP A 169 -116.73 89.10 -8.79
C ASP A 169 -116.85 90.45 -8.05
N GLU A 170 -118.07 90.91 -7.77
CA GLU A 170 -118.35 91.77 -6.59
C GLU A 170 -119.49 91.17 -5.75
N LEU A 171 -120.53 90.62 -6.40
CA LEU A 171 -121.53 89.77 -5.74
C LEU A 171 -121.02 88.34 -5.53
N LYS A 172 -120.43 87.75 -6.57
CA LYS A 172 -119.54 86.59 -6.49
C LYS A 172 -118.33 86.92 -5.63
N LYS A 173 -117.86 88.16 -5.45
CA LYS A 173 -116.82 88.45 -4.45
C LYS A 173 -117.34 88.42 -3.03
N THR A 174 -118.53 88.95 -2.74
CA THR A 174 -119.12 88.86 -1.39
C THR A 174 -119.63 87.45 -1.08
N VAL A 175 -120.04 86.68 -2.09
CA VAL A 175 -120.33 85.24 -2.00
C VAL A 175 -119.06 84.39 -1.97
N ASP A 176 -118.00 84.74 -2.69
CA ASP A 176 -116.68 84.09 -2.63
C ASP A 176 -115.91 84.52 -1.38
N GLU A 177 -116.19 85.67 -0.76
CA GLU A 177 -115.70 86.08 0.56
C GLU A 177 -116.50 85.35 1.66
N LEU A 178 -117.81 85.13 1.47
CA LEU A 178 -118.61 84.29 2.38
C LEU A 178 -118.24 82.80 2.24
N ASN A 179 -117.97 82.33 1.03
CA ASN A 179 -117.48 80.98 0.75
C ASN A 179 -116.04 80.84 1.23
N ALA A 180 -115.13 81.79 0.96
CA ALA A 180 -113.76 81.77 1.46
C ALA A 180 -113.69 81.92 2.98
N THR A 181 -114.65 82.60 3.63
CA THR A 181 -114.73 82.60 5.10
C THR A 181 -115.38 81.32 5.66
N LEU A 182 -116.24 80.64 4.90
CA LEU A 182 -116.73 79.29 5.24
C LEU A 182 -115.66 78.21 4.99
N GLU A 183 -114.89 78.32 3.93
CA GLU A 183 -113.74 77.47 3.58
C GLU A 183 -112.62 77.72 4.58
N ALA A 184 -112.20 78.96 4.84
CA ALA A 184 -111.23 79.26 5.90
C ALA A 184 -111.72 78.83 7.29
N LYS A 185 -113.03 78.88 7.57
CA LYS A 185 -113.60 78.30 8.80
C LYS A 185 -113.52 76.77 8.79
N GLY A 186 -113.74 76.13 7.64
CA GLY A 186 -113.59 74.69 7.43
C GLY A 186 -112.15 74.23 7.57
N GLU A 187 -111.21 74.93 6.94
CA GLU A 187 -109.76 74.78 7.07
C GLU A 187 -109.30 74.99 8.51
N LEU A 188 -109.80 76.01 9.22
CA LEU A 188 -109.52 76.19 10.65
C LEU A 188 -110.09 75.05 11.50
N LEU A 189 -111.27 74.51 11.16
CA LEU A 189 -111.84 73.34 11.83
C LEU A 189 -111.01 72.07 11.56
N GLN A 190 -110.56 71.89 10.31
CA GLN A 190 -109.65 70.83 9.93
C GLN A 190 -108.30 70.99 10.64
N ARG A 191 -107.78 72.22 10.75
CA ARG A 191 -106.56 72.56 11.48
C ARG A 191 -106.69 72.24 12.97
N CYS A 192 -107.85 72.53 13.57
CA CYS A 192 -108.16 72.12 14.94
C CYS A 192 -108.18 70.59 15.06
N HIS A 193 -108.84 69.86 14.15
CA HIS A 193 -108.85 68.40 14.17
C HIS A 193 -107.45 67.78 13.92
N GLU A 194 -106.63 68.37 13.05
CA GLU A 194 -105.23 67.98 12.83
C GLU A 194 -104.37 68.22 14.07
N LEU A 195 -104.56 69.35 14.77
CA LEU A 195 -103.88 69.65 16.02
C LEU A 195 -104.36 68.76 17.17
N ASP A 196 -105.66 68.48 17.28
CA ASP A 196 -106.21 67.54 18.25
C ASP A 196 -105.68 66.12 18.01
N ALA A 197 -105.57 65.69 16.76
CA ALA A 197 -104.97 64.40 16.38
C ALA A 197 -103.46 64.35 16.68
N GLN A 198 -102.71 65.43 16.43
CA GLN A 198 -101.30 65.53 16.82
C GLN A 198 -101.13 65.51 18.34
N VAL A 199 -101.98 66.21 19.08
CA VAL A 199 -101.98 66.20 20.55
C VAL A 199 -102.31 64.80 21.09
N ALA A 200 -103.25 64.07 20.47
CA ALA A 200 -103.55 62.69 20.83
C ALA A 200 -102.35 61.76 20.56
N SER A 201 -101.70 61.87 19.39
CA SER A 201 -100.50 61.10 19.04
C SER A 201 -99.34 61.36 20.01
N LEU A 202 -99.05 62.64 20.30
CA LEU A 202 -98.00 63.04 21.25
C LEU A 202 -98.32 62.60 22.68
N GLN A 203 -99.61 62.54 23.06
CA GLN A 203 -100.02 61.95 24.34
C GLN A 203 -99.76 60.44 24.36
N GLU A 204 -100.06 59.69 23.29
CA GLU A 204 -99.79 58.25 23.20
C GLU A 204 -98.28 57.96 23.29
N GLU A 205 -97.46 58.67 22.50
CA GLU A 205 -96.00 58.60 22.57
C GLU A 205 -95.46 58.89 23.98
N ARG A 206 -95.99 59.92 24.65
CA ARG A 206 -95.61 60.25 26.04
C ARG A 206 -95.92 59.08 26.99
N HIS A 207 -97.05 58.41 26.85
CA HIS A 207 -97.39 57.26 27.70
C HIS A 207 -96.50 56.04 27.39
N SER A 208 -96.14 55.81 26.12
CA SER A 208 -95.17 54.76 25.75
C SER A 208 -93.79 55.02 26.37
N LEU A 209 -93.27 56.24 26.24
CA LEU A 209 -91.97 56.62 26.81
C LEU A 209 -91.93 56.53 28.34
N ILE A 210 -93.03 56.87 29.02
CA ILE A 210 -93.15 56.67 30.47
C ILE A 210 -93.08 55.17 30.81
N SER A 211 -93.82 54.31 30.10
CA SER A 211 -93.80 52.86 30.33
C SER A 211 -92.42 52.24 30.12
N ASP A 212 -91.66 52.70 29.12
CA ASP A 212 -90.30 52.20 28.88
C ASP A 212 -89.27 52.74 29.88
N ARG A 213 -89.44 53.97 30.36
CA ARG A 213 -88.67 54.51 31.50
C ARG A 213 -88.89 53.66 32.76
N ASP A 214 -90.13 53.33 33.09
CA ASP A 214 -90.47 52.54 34.28
C ASP A 214 -89.81 51.14 34.22
N LYS A 215 -89.85 50.47 33.06
CA LYS A 215 -89.15 49.18 32.82
C LYS A 215 -87.63 49.30 32.95
N LEU A 216 -87.04 50.42 32.55
CA LEU A 216 -85.60 50.65 32.70
C LEU A 216 -85.22 50.90 34.15
N GLU A 217 -86.05 51.62 34.91
CA GLU A 217 -85.87 51.83 36.35
C GLU A 217 -85.96 50.50 37.14
N GLU A 218 -86.91 49.62 36.82
CA GLU A 218 -86.97 48.27 37.40
C GLU A 218 -85.72 47.43 37.10
N ARG A 219 -85.20 47.49 35.87
CA ARG A 219 -83.96 46.76 35.48
C ARG A 219 -82.72 47.32 36.15
N LEU A 220 -82.67 48.64 36.38
CA LEU A 220 -81.58 49.28 37.12
C LEU A 220 -81.59 48.84 38.59
N GLN A 221 -82.75 48.90 39.26
CA GLN A 221 -82.90 48.46 40.65
C GLN A 221 -82.54 46.97 40.83
N LEU A 222 -82.86 46.12 39.85
CA LEU A 222 -82.46 44.72 39.87
C LEU A 222 -80.92 44.55 39.76
N ALA A 223 -80.25 45.37 38.95
CA ALA A 223 -78.79 45.38 38.85
C ALA A 223 -78.12 45.91 40.12
N GLU A 224 -78.64 46.98 40.72
CA GLU A 224 -78.17 47.51 42.02
C GLU A 224 -78.36 46.46 43.14
N SER A 225 -79.43 45.66 43.10
CA SER A 225 -79.67 44.57 44.06
C SER A 225 -78.66 43.41 43.98
N LEU A 226 -77.94 43.27 42.86
CA LEU A 226 -76.85 42.30 42.68
C LEU A 226 -75.53 42.78 43.29
N GLU A 227 -75.32 44.09 43.39
CA GLU A 227 -74.15 44.67 44.07
C GLU A 227 -74.31 44.74 45.59
N ASP A 228 -75.55 44.82 46.11
CA ASP A 228 -75.79 44.78 47.56
C ASP A 228 -75.53 43.37 48.15
N LEU A 229 -74.43 43.26 48.90
CA LEU A 229 -74.07 42.06 49.67
C LEU A 229 -75.10 41.64 50.72
N SER A 230 -76.08 42.48 51.07
CA SER A 230 -77.17 42.09 51.97
C SER A 230 -78.14 41.08 51.31
N THR A 231 -78.32 41.15 49.99
CA THR A 231 -79.31 40.36 49.26
C THR A 231 -78.89 38.90 49.07
N PRO A 232 -79.84 37.96 48.88
CA PRO A 232 -79.51 36.59 48.51
C PRO A 232 -78.76 36.46 47.18
N ALA A 233 -78.95 37.41 46.26
CA ALA A 233 -78.27 37.44 44.97
C ALA A 233 -76.81 37.87 45.10
N GLY A 234 -76.52 38.97 45.80
CA GLY A 234 -75.15 39.44 46.07
C GLY A 234 -74.33 38.43 46.89
N LYS A 235 -74.96 37.74 47.86
CA LYS A 235 -74.33 36.63 48.60
C LYS A 235 -73.97 35.44 47.71
N LYS A 236 -74.82 35.09 46.74
CA LYS A 236 -74.54 34.02 45.78
C LYS A 236 -73.46 34.42 44.79
N LEU A 237 -73.43 35.68 44.35
CA LEU A 237 -72.40 36.22 43.47
C LEU A 237 -71.02 36.19 44.14
N THR A 238 -70.92 36.69 45.37
CA THR A 238 -69.67 36.66 46.16
C THR A 238 -69.21 35.24 46.51
N GLN A 239 -70.14 34.32 46.79
CA GLN A 239 -69.80 32.90 46.97
C GLN A 239 -69.26 32.25 45.68
N LEU A 240 -69.81 32.60 44.52
CA LEU A 240 -69.30 32.14 43.21
C LEU A 240 -67.95 32.78 42.86
N GLN A 241 -67.74 34.06 43.17
CA GLN A 241 -66.44 34.73 43.01
C GLN A 241 -65.37 34.06 43.87
N HIS A 242 -65.66 33.77 45.14
CA HIS A 242 -64.73 33.06 46.01
C HIS A 242 -64.45 31.61 45.55
N GLN A 243 -65.45 30.93 44.99
CA GLN A 243 -65.25 29.63 44.35
C GLN A 243 -64.34 29.74 43.12
N VAL A 244 -64.46 30.80 42.31
CA VAL A 244 -63.55 31.08 41.19
C VAL A 244 -62.13 31.37 41.68
N GLU A 245 -61.94 32.15 42.74
CA GLU A 245 -60.61 32.39 43.35
C GLU A 245 -59.97 31.09 43.84
N ILE A 246 -60.70 30.23 44.56
CA ILE A 246 -60.19 28.93 45.02
C ILE A 246 -59.78 28.05 43.83
N LEU A 247 -60.59 28.00 42.77
CA LEU A 247 -60.27 27.23 41.57
C LEU A 247 -59.06 27.81 40.82
N GLN A 248 -58.90 29.14 40.79
CA GLN A 248 -57.71 29.79 40.22
C GLN A 248 -56.45 29.48 41.04
N GLU A 249 -56.52 29.50 42.36
CA GLU A 249 -55.42 29.07 43.23
C GLU A 249 -55.06 27.59 43.05
N GLU A 250 -56.06 26.71 42.88
CA GLU A 250 -55.86 25.28 42.65
C GLU A 250 -55.22 25.03 41.28
N ILE A 251 -55.69 25.71 40.23
CA ILE A 251 -55.06 25.71 38.89
C ILE A 251 -53.60 26.16 39.00
N TYR A 252 -53.31 27.29 39.65
CA TYR A 252 -51.95 27.78 39.80
C TYR A 252 -51.03 26.79 40.55
N LYS A 253 -51.53 26.15 41.61
CA LYS A 253 -50.80 25.09 42.35
C LYS A 253 -50.54 23.86 41.48
N LEU A 254 -51.52 23.45 40.66
CA LEU A 254 -51.38 22.33 39.73
C LEU A 254 -50.43 22.65 38.56
N GLU A 255 -50.47 23.86 38.02
CA GLU A 255 -49.56 24.33 36.97
C GLU A 255 -48.13 24.41 37.48
N SER A 256 -47.92 25.01 38.65
CA SER A 256 -46.63 25.05 39.34
C SER A 256 -46.09 23.63 39.57
N GLY A 257 -46.92 22.71 40.09
CA GLY A 257 -46.54 21.31 40.27
C GLY A 257 -46.22 20.58 38.96
N LYS A 258 -46.98 20.85 37.88
CA LYS A 258 -46.75 20.30 36.54
C LYS A 258 -45.38 20.73 35.99
N ASP A 259 -45.02 22.00 36.11
CA ASP A 259 -43.72 22.49 35.65
C ASP A 259 -42.57 21.95 36.51
N ASP A 260 -42.79 21.80 37.82
CA ASP A 260 -41.87 21.12 38.74
C ASP A 260 -41.57 19.67 38.33
N TYR A 261 -42.60 18.92 37.91
CA TYR A 261 -42.44 17.57 37.36
C TYR A 261 -41.82 17.57 35.98
N ARG A 262 -42.10 18.58 35.14
CA ARG A 262 -41.49 18.76 33.82
C ARG A 262 -39.98 18.94 33.94
N ILE A 263 -39.52 19.82 34.84
CA ILE A 263 -38.10 20.06 35.11
C ILE A 263 -37.43 18.79 35.66
N LYS A 264 -38.07 18.09 36.60
CA LYS A 264 -37.54 16.80 37.12
C LYS A 264 -37.41 15.74 36.02
N TYR A 265 -38.37 15.69 35.09
CA TYR A 265 -38.31 14.80 33.93
C TYR A 265 -37.20 15.20 32.95
N GLU A 266 -37.06 16.49 32.63
CA GLU A 266 -35.99 17.01 31.77
C GLU A 266 -34.60 16.68 32.33
N VAL A 267 -34.39 16.88 33.64
CA VAL A 267 -33.13 16.52 34.35
C VAL A 267 -32.91 15.01 34.33
N LEU A 268 -33.90 14.19 34.69
CA LEU A 268 -33.75 12.74 34.71
C LEU A 268 -33.51 12.16 33.31
N ASN A 269 -34.13 12.72 32.27
CA ASN A 269 -33.89 12.35 30.88
C ASN A 269 -32.47 12.73 30.44
N LYS A 270 -31.96 13.90 30.87
CA LYS A 270 -30.56 14.29 30.64
C LYS A 270 -29.59 13.32 31.31
N ASP A 271 -29.77 13.03 32.60
CA ASP A 271 -28.95 12.07 33.35
C ASP A 271 -28.99 10.68 32.70
N TYR A 272 -30.16 10.24 32.21
CA TYR A 272 -30.31 9.01 31.46
C TYR A 272 -29.52 9.03 30.14
N THR A 273 -29.56 10.13 29.37
CA THR A 273 -28.74 10.26 28.15
C THR A 273 -27.24 10.24 28.46
N GLU A 274 -26.78 10.98 29.47
CA GLU A 274 -25.37 10.98 29.87
C GLU A 274 -24.89 9.61 30.36
N LEU A 275 -25.71 8.87 31.12
CA LEU A 275 -25.40 7.51 31.56
C LEU A 275 -25.38 6.52 30.39
N LYS A 276 -26.27 6.70 29.41
CA LYS A 276 -26.30 5.88 28.19
C LYS A 276 -25.08 6.11 27.31
N GLU A 277 -24.62 7.36 27.18
CA GLU A 277 -23.39 7.73 26.48
C GLU A 277 -22.15 7.15 27.19
N LYS A 278 -22.00 7.38 28.51
CA LYS A 278 -20.92 6.79 29.33
C LYS A 278 -20.89 5.26 29.23
N ASN A 279 -22.05 4.60 29.20
CA ASN A 279 -22.12 3.14 29.03
C ASN A 279 -21.71 2.69 27.61
N ALA A 280 -21.99 3.48 26.57
CA ALA A 280 -21.51 3.21 25.21
C ALA A 280 -19.99 3.39 25.11
N GLU A 281 -19.41 4.43 25.73
CA GLU A 281 -17.97 4.65 25.82
C GLU A 281 -17.26 3.50 26.56
N LEU A 282 -17.78 3.10 27.74
CA LEU A 282 -17.26 1.96 28.49
C LEU A 282 -17.36 0.65 27.69
N SER A 283 -18.44 0.45 26.94
CA SER A 283 -18.59 -0.72 26.06
C SER A 283 -17.56 -0.71 24.92
N LYS A 284 -17.29 0.46 24.34
CA LYS A 284 -16.24 0.66 23.32
C LYS A 284 -14.86 0.36 23.91
N LEU A 285 -14.50 0.96 25.04
CA LEU A 285 -13.22 0.73 25.72
C LEU A 285 -13.04 -0.74 26.12
N ALA A 286 -14.11 -1.43 26.54
CA ALA A 286 -14.08 -2.86 26.80
C ALA A 286 -13.91 -3.72 25.53
N SER A 287 -14.36 -3.24 24.36
CA SER A 287 -14.09 -3.90 23.07
C SER A 287 -12.64 -3.68 22.62
N GLU A 288 -12.12 -2.46 22.75
CA GLU A 288 -10.72 -2.11 22.46
C GLU A 288 -9.77 -2.90 23.39
N SER A 289 -10.08 -3.02 24.68
CA SER A 289 -9.30 -3.83 25.63
C SER A 289 -9.32 -5.33 25.32
N ARG A 290 -10.35 -5.86 24.64
CA ARG A 290 -10.35 -7.25 24.16
C ARG A 290 -9.47 -7.38 22.92
N ALA A 291 -9.62 -6.49 21.94
CA ALA A 291 -8.78 -6.49 20.73
C ALA A 291 -7.29 -6.38 21.07
N MET A 292 -6.90 -5.47 21.97
CA MET A 292 -5.51 -5.34 22.44
C MET A 292 -4.99 -6.59 23.17
N LYS A 293 -5.88 -7.36 23.81
CA LYS A 293 -5.51 -8.65 24.42
C LYS A 293 -5.31 -9.72 23.36
N ASP A 294 -6.20 -9.81 22.37
CA ASP A 294 -6.10 -10.76 21.27
C ASP A 294 -4.82 -10.50 20.44
N GLU A 295 -4.48 -9.24 20.16
CA GLU A 295 -3.19 -8.85 19.57
C GLU A 295 -1.99 -9.27 20.42
N LEU A 296 -2.06 -9.10 21.75
CA LEU A 296 -0.99 -9.49 22.67
C LEU A 296 -0.81 -11.02 22.71
N ASP A 297 -1.90 -11.78 22.67
CA ASP A 297 -1.84 -13.25 22.63
C ASP A 297 -1.36 -13.77 21.27
N ILE A 298 -1.67 -13.10 20.14
CA ILE A 298 -1.02 -13.34 18.84
C ILE A 298 0.49 -13.07 18.93
N LEU A 299 0.89 -11.92 19.48
CA LEU A 299 2.30 -11.57 19.62
C LEU A 299 3.06 -12.58 20.49
N ARG A 300 2.47 -13.04 21.60
CA ARG A 300 3.01 -14.14 22.43
C ARG A 300 3.20 -15.41 21.61
N HIS A 301 2.19 -15.86 20.87
CA HIS A 301 2.32 -17.05 20.03
C HIS A 301 3.44 -16.90 18.98
N THR A 302 3.58 -15.72 18.34
CA THR A 302 4.69 -15.47 17.41
C THR A 302 6.05 -15.43 18.10
N SER A 303 6.14 -14.93 19.34
CA SER A 303 7.35 -14.93 20.16
C SER A 303 7.77 -16.35 20.56
N ASP A 304 6.82 -17.19 20.97
CA ASP A 304 7.09 -18.59 21.30
C ASP A 304 7.52 -19.39 20.06
N GLN A 305 6.94 -19.07 18.90
CA GLN A 305 7.33 -19.67 17.63
C GLN A 305 8.73 -19.20 17.19
N LEU A 306 9.07 -17.92 17.41
CA LEU A 306 10.41 -17.40 17.19
C LEU A 306 11.43 -18.11 18.09
N ALA A 307 11.18 -18.20 19.39
CA ALA A 307 12.05 -18.88 20.35
C ALA A 307 12.29 -20.36 20.00
N LYS A 308 11.27 -21.08 19.52
CA LYS A 308 11.42 -22.45 18.97
C LYS A 308 12.33 -22.48 17.74
N SER A 309 12.18 -21.51 16.83
CA SER A 309 13.02 -21.41 15.63
C SER A 309 14.47 -21.03 15.97
N GLU A 310 14.70 -20.17 16.96
CA GLU A 310 16.03 -19.81 17.46
C GLU A 310 16.72 -21.01 18.12
N ALA A 311 16.01 -21.78 18.95
CA ALA A 311 16.52 -23.01 19.54
C ALA A 311 16.88 -24.06 18.46
N LEU A 312 16.08 -24.16 17.39
CA LEU A 312 16.38 -25.01 16.24
C LEU A 312 17.64 -24.55 15.49
N VAL A 313 17.77 -23.24 15.23
CA VAL A 313 18.97 -22.63 14.62
C VAL A 313 20.21 -22.88 15.47
N GLU A 314 20.13 -22.74 16.79
CA GLU A 314 21.25 -23.02 17.69
C GLU A 314 21.64 -24.50 17.67
N SER A 315 20.66 -25.41 17.59
CA SER A 315 20.93 -26.84 17.41
C SER A 315 21.62 -27.15 16.08
N TYR A 316 21.35 -26.39 15.01
CA TYR A 316 22.02 -26.52 13.73
C TYR A 316 23.43 -25.91 13.73
N LYS A 317 23.66 -24.79 14.42
CA LYS A 317 25.01 -24.24 14.63
C LYS A 317 25.89 -25.26 15.34
N LYS A 318 25.41 -25.85 16.45
CA LYS A 318 26.16 -26.88 17.17
C LYS A 318 26.51 -28.08 16.28
N LYS A 319 25.57 -28.56 15.45
CA LYS A 319 25.85 -29.62 14.46
C LYS A 319 26.90 -29.21 13.41
N LEU A 320 26.97 -27.93 13.03
CA LEU A 320 28.00 -27.42 12.13
C LEU A 320 29.38 -27.32 12.81
N GLU A 321 29.42 -26.97 14.10
CA GLU A 321 30.63 -27.02 14.93
C GLU A 321 31.12 -28.47 15.08
N ASP A 322 30.24 -29.41 15.45
CA ASP A 322 30.54 -30.85 15.53
C ASP A 322 31.08 -31.40 14.19
N LEU A 323 30.51 -30.97 13.05
CA LEU A 323 31.01 -31.33 11.71
C LEU A 323 32.38 -30.72 11.38
N SER A 324 32.64 -29.49 11.85
CA SER A 324 33.95 -28.82 11.70
C SER A 324 35.02 -29.56 12.51
N ASP A 325 34.70 -29.94 13.74
CA ASP A 325 35.59 -30.73 14.61
C ASP A 325 35.84 -32.12 14.05
N LEU A 326 34.81 -32.81 13.56
CA LEU A 326 34.96 -34.12 12.89
C LEU A 326 35.85 -34.01 11.64
N LYS A 327 35.71 -32.95 10.84
CA LYS A 327 36.59 -32.66 9.69
C LYS A 327 38.03 -32.39 10.13
N GLY A 328 38.23 -31.70 11.26
CA GLY A 328 39.54 -31.52 11.88
C GLY A 328 40.18 -32.85 12.33
N GLN A 329 39.39 -33.73 12.97
CA GLN A 329 39.81 -35.07 13.36
C GLN A 329 40.16 -35.94 12.14
N MET A 330 39.35 -35.91 11.09
CA MET A 330 39.60 -36.61 9.83
C MET A 330 40.94 -36.16 9.22
N LYS A 331 41.19 -34.85 9.13
CA LYS A 331 42.47 -34.31 8.65
C LYS A 331 43.66 -34.75 9.53
N MET A 332 43.52 -34.76 10.86
CA MET A 332 44.57 -35.28 11.74
C MET A 332 44.83 -36.78 11.55
N LEU A 333 43.80 -37.58 11.24
CA LEU A 333 43.96 -39.00 10.92
C LEU A 333 44.61 -39.20 9.54
N GLU A 334 44.27 -38.40 8.53
CA GLU A 334 44.92 -38.38 7.22
C GLU A 334 46.41 -38.00 7.35
N GLU A 335 46.74 -36.97 8.13
CA GLU A 335 48.11 -36.55 8.40
C GLU A 335 48.91 -37.65 9.15
N LYS A 336 48.29 -38.36 10.10
CA LYS A 336 48.89 -39.52 10.78
C LYS A 336 49.10 -40.70 9.82
N ASN A 337 48.10 -41.04 9.01
CA ASN A 337 48.20 -42.12 8.02
C ASN A 337 49.30 -41.82 6.99
N THR A 338 49.37 -40.57 6.51
CA THR A 338 50.45 -40.11 5.61
C THR A 338 51.83 -40.22 6.26
N LYS A 339 51.96 -39.94 7.57
CA LYS A 339 53.21 -40.14 8.32
C LYS A 339 53.57 -41.64 8.42
N TYR A 340 52.62 -42.51 8.74
CA TYR A 340 52.85 -43.95 8.78
C TYR A 340 53.22 -44.51 7.40
N MET A 341 52.58 -44.05 6.33
CA MET A 341 52.93 -44.43 4.96
C MET A 341 54.37 -44.01 4.58
N LYS A 342 54.78 -42.79 4.95
CA LYS A 342 56.17 -42.34 4.75
C LYS A 342 57.17 -43.18 5.54
N GLN A 343 56.86 -43.48 6.81
CA GLN A 343 57.70 -44.34 7.64
C GLN A 343 57.78 -45.77 7.09
N GLN A 344 56.68 -46.31 6.57
CA GLN A 344 56.66 -47.62 5.91
C GLN A 344 57.57 -47.64 4.68
N ILE A 345 57.50 -46.62 3.82
CA ILE A 345 58.39 -46.48 2.64
C ILE A 345 59.86 -46.38 3.07
N GLU A 346 60.17 -45.58 4.09
CA GLU A 346 61.54 -45.44 4.61
C GLU A 346 62.08 -46.77 5.17
N MET A 347 61.25 -47.54 5.89
CA MET A 347 61.60 -48.87 6.38
C MET A 347 61.75 -49.90 5.23
N GLU A 348 60.97 -49.80 4.16
CA GLU A 348 61.12 -50.62 2.96
C GLU A 348 62.39 -50.28 2.17
N GLU A 349 62.78 -49.02 2.10
CA GLU A 349 64.06 -48.59 1.54
C GLU A 349 65.25 -49.07 2.37
N GLU A 350 65.15 -49.01 3.71
CA GLU A 350 66.15 -49.62 4.59
C GLU A 350 66.22 -51.13 4.40
N LEU A 351 65.08 -51.82 4.28
CA LEU A 351 65.06 -53.25 3.99
C LEU A 351 65.72 -53.59 2.65
N LYS A 352 65.51 -52.77 1.61
CA LYS A 352 66.20 -52.89 0.31
C LYS A 352 67.72 -52.68 0.48
N ARG A 353 68.15 -51.65 1.23
CA ARG A 353 69.58 -51.39 1.53
C ARG A 353 70.22 -52.55 2.30
N VAL A 354 69.57 -53.06 3.35
CA VAL A 354 69.98 -54.26 4.10
C VAL A 354 70.04 -55.49 3.20
N THR A 355 69.13 -55.65 2.24
CA THR A 355 69.13 -56.76 1.28
C THR A 355 70.34 -56.69 0.34
N ILE A 356 70.67 -55.51 -0.18
CA ILE A 356 71.87 -55.28 -0.99
C ILE A 356 73.14 -55.57 -0.17
N LEU A 357 73.23 -55.07 1.06
CA LEU A 357 74.35 -55.35 1.97
C LEU A 357 74.49 -56.84 2.29
N LYS A 358 73.38 -57.58 2.45
CA LYS A 358 73.40 -59.05 2.61
C LYS A 358 73.91 -59.76 1.36
N GLN A 359 73.51 -59.33 0.16
CA GLN A 359 74.03 -59.90 -1.10
C GLN A 359 75.54 -59.62 -1.25
N GLN A 360 76.00 -58.41 -0.91
CA GLN A 360 77.42 -58.07 -0.88
C GLN A 360 78.19 -58.93 0.13
N LEU A 361 77.69 -59.06 1.36
CA LEU A 361 78.27 -59.93 2.39
C LEU A 361 78.39 -61.38 1.91
N GLU A 362 77.36 -61.93 1.27
CA GLU A 362 77.39 -63.29 0.75
C GLU A 362 78.37 -63.44 -0.41
N SER A 363 78.52 -62.41 -1.25
CA SER A 363 79.56 -62.38 -2.29
C SER A 363 80.98 -62.38 -1.70
N TYR A 364 81.20 -61.63 -0.60
CA TYR A 364 82.49 -61.63 0.11
C TYR A 364 82.76 -62.94 0.85
N LYS A 365 81.74 -63.59 1.44
CA LYS A 365 81.87 -64.95 1.98
C LYS A 365 82.25 -65.94 0.88
N ARG A 366 81.62 -65.88 -0.29
CA ARG A 366 81.97 -66.74 -1.42
C ARG A 366 83.40 -66.52 -1.89
N GLN A 367 83.85 -65.27 -2.02
CA GLN A 367 85.26 -64.94 -2.31
C GLN A 367 86.21 -65.47 -1.23
N THR A 368 85.82 -65.38 0.05
CA THR A 368 86.60 -65.90 1.18
C THR A 368 86.71 -67.43 1.12
N LEU A 369 85.62 -68.14 0.85
CA LEU A 369 85.61 -69.60 0.67
C LEU A 369 86.42 -70.03 -0.55
N GLU A 370 86.35 -69.29 -1.66
CA GLU A 370 87.15 -69.56 -2.85
C GLU A 370 88.65 -69.33 -2.59
N ALA A 371 89.00 -68.27 -1.86
CA ALA A 371 90.38 -68.02 -1.43
C ALA A 371 90.89 -69.09 -0.45
N GLN A 372 90.05 -69.54 0.49
CA GLN A 372 90.36 -70.68 1.37
C GLN A 372 90.55 -71.98 0.58
N SER A 373 89.71 -72.25 -0.42
CA SER A 373 89.86 -73.44 -1.28
C SER A 373 91.12 -73.38 -2.14
N LYS A 374 91.50 -72.20 -2.65
CA LYS A 374 92.78 -72.02 -3.35
C LYS A 374 93.96 -72.21 -2.42
N LEU A 375 93.89 -71.68 -1.20
CA LEU A 375 94.91 -71.88 -0.18
C LEU A 375 95.08 -73.38 0.14
N THR A 376 94.01 -74.14 0.34
CA THR A 376 94.11 -75.58 0.60
C THR A 376 94.62 -76.38 -0.60
N GLU A 377 94.32 -75.98 -1.84
CA GLU A 377 94.88 -76.61 -3.04
C GLU A 377 96.39 -76.32 -3.17
N GLU A 378 96.85 -75.10 -2.90
CA GLU A 378 98.28 -74.78 -2.88
C GLU A 378 99.02 -75.43 -1.70
N THR A 379 98.40 -75.53 -0.51
CA THR A 379 98.94 -76.35 0.59
C THR A 379 99.10 -77.80 0.14
N ARG A 380 98.06 -78.41 -0.47
CA ARG A 380 98.13 -79.78 -0.98
C ARG A 380 99.19 -79.96 -2.08
N ARG A 381 99.40 -78.94 -2.93
CA ARG A 381 100.49 -78.93 -3.92
C ARG A 381 101.86 -78.85 -3.24
N ALA A 382 102.01 -78.03 -2.21
CA ALA A 382 103.24 -77.94 -1.42
C ALA A 382 103.55 -79.27 -0.72
N ASP A 383 102.57 -79.88 -0.03
CA ASP A 383 102.69 -81.19 0.62
C ASP A 383 103.14 -82.28 -0.38
N LYS A 384 102.56 -82.28 -1.60
CA LYS A 384 102.94 -83.20 -2.67
C LYS A 384 104.38 -82.97 -3.15
N ALA A 385 104.79 -81.72 -3.32
CA ALA A 385 106.15 -81.36 -3.71
C ALA A 385 107.18 -81.71 -2.61
N GLU A 386 106.82 -81.55 -1.33
CA GLU A 386 107.64 -81.96 -0.19
C GLU A 386 107.81 -83.48 -0.12
N PHE A 387 106.74 -84.24 -0.35
CA PHE A 387 106.79 -85.71 -0.46
C PHE A 387 107.66 -86.16 -1.63
N GLU A 388 107.53 -85.54 -2.81
CA GLU A 388 108.38 -85.82 -3.97
C GLU A 388 109.85 -85.49 -3.70
N PHE A 389 110.13 -84.36 -3.04
CA PHE A 389 111.48 -83.98 -2.60
C PHE A 389 112.07 -85.00 -1.63
N THR A 390 111.31 -85.42 -0.61
CA THR A 390 111.77 -86.42 0.38
C THR A 390 111.98 -87.79 -0.27
N SER A 391 111.14 -88.17 -1.25
CA SER A 391 111.33 -89.39 -2.04
C SER A 391 112.61 -89.34 -2.89
N LEU A 392 112.89 -88.20 -3.54
CA LEU A 392 114.12 -87.99 -4.31
C LEU A 392 115.35 -87.92 -3.40
N GLN A 393 115.25 -87.30 -2.22
CA GLN A 393 116.31 -87.25 -1.22
C GLN A 393 116.65 -88.65 -0.69
N ASN A 394 115.65 -89.49 -0.43
CA ASN A 394 115.85 -90.91 -0.06
C ASN A 394 116.49 -91.73 -1.19
N LYS A 395 116.13 -91.47 -2.45
CA LYS A 395 116.79 -92.08 -3.63
C LYS A 395 118.25 -91.62 -3.78
N LEU A 396 118.54 -90.34 -3.56
CA LEU A 396 119.91 -89.84 -3.53
C LEU A 396 120.72 -90.48 -2.39
N PHE A 397 120.14 -90.63 -1.20
CA PHE A 397 120.79 -91.28 -0.06
C PHE A 397 121.09 -92.77 -0.30
N THR A 398 120.18 -93.50 -0.96
CA THR A 398 120.42 -94.90 -1.34
C THR A 398 121.48 -95.02 -2.43
N LEU A 399 121.42 -94.21 -3.49
CA LEU A 399 122.47 -94.13 -4.53
C LEU A 399 123.84 -93.72 -3.96
N GLN A 400 123.86 -92.84 -2.95
CA GLN A 400 125.09 -92.43 -2.29
C GLN A 400 125.69 -93.54 -1.43
N LYS A 401 124.86 -94.34 -0.73
CA LYS A 401 125.32 -95.57 -0.07
C LYS A 401 125.82 -96.63 -1.05
N GLU A 402 125.18 -96.79 -2.21
CA GLU A 402 125.67 -97.69 -3.27
C GLU A 402 127.00 -97.20 -3.84
N LYS A 403 127.16 -95.90 -4.07
CA LYS A 403 128.43 -95.29 -4.45
C LYS A 403 129.52 -95.52 -3.39
N GLU A 404 129.23 -95.31 -2.12
CA GLU A 404 130.16 -95.56 -1.01
C GLU A 404 130.55 -97.05 -0.93
N ARG A 405 129.58 -97.96 -1.13
CA ARG A 405 129.85 -99.40 -1.24
C ARG A 405 130.78 -99.71 -2.41
N ILE A 406 130.50 -99.22 -3.63
CA ILE A 406 131.36 -99.44 -4.81
C ILE A 406 132.75 -98.84 -4.60
N LEU A 407 132.87 -97.69 -3.92
CA LEU A 407 134.17 -97.11 -3.55
C LEU A 407 134.94 -98.02 -2.59
N SER A 408 134.26 -98.61 -1.58
CA SER A 408 134.89 -99.59 -0.68
C SER A 408 135.29 -100.88 -1.37
N GLU A 409 134.44 -101.43 -2.26
CA GLU A 409 134.76 -102.62 -3.06
C GLU A 409 135.96 -102.35 -3.99
N ARG A 410 136.02 -101.17 -4.63
CA ARG A 410 137.18 -100.71 -5.40
C ARG A 410 138.44 -100.63 -4.53
N ASP A 411 138.35 -100.07 -3.33
CA ASP A 411 139.54 -99.86 -2.49
C ASP A 411 140.07 -101.17 -1.90
N SER A 412 139.21 -102.12 -1.51
CA SER A 412 139.65 -103.47 -1.15
C SER A 412 140.25 -104.24 -2.35
N LEU A 413 139.71 -104.06 -3.55
CA LEU A 413 140.31 -104.61 -4.78
C LEU A 413 141.68 -103.99 -5.10
N ARG A 414 141.88 -102.69 -4.80
CA ARG A 414 143.18 -102.03 -4.92
C ARG A 414 144.18 -102.59 -3.90
N GLU A 415 143.77 -102.71 -2.64
CA GLU A 415 144.59 -103.27 -1.55
C GLU A 415 145.07 -104.69 -1.87
N MET A 416 144.16 -105.58 -2.31
CA MET A 416 144.51 -106.94 -2.76
C MET A 416 145.44 -106.94 -3.98
N ASN A 417 145.36 -105.95 -4.88
CA ASN A 417 146.28 -105.81 -6.00
C ASN A 417 147.70 -105.43 -5.54
N ASP A 418 147.80 -104.59 -4.52
CA ASP A 418 149.09 -104.14 -3.96
C ASP A 418 149.73 -105.21 -3.06
N GLU A 419 148.94 -106.04 -2.35
CA GLU A 419 149.44 -107.25 -1.67
C GLU A 419 150.07 -108.27 -2.64
N LEU A 420 149.43 -108.50 -3.80
CA LEU A 420 149.96 -109.38 -4.83
C LEU A 420 151.28 -108.87 -5.43
N LYS A 421 151.49 -107.55 -5.53
CA LYS A 421 152.78 -106.97 -5.93
C LYS A 421 153.87 -107.19 -4.86
N CYS A 422 153.51 -107.20 -3.57
CA CYS A 422 154.48 -107.36 -2.49
C CYS A 422 155.09 -108.77 -2.40
N THR A 423 154.39 -109.81 -2.86
CA THR A 423 154.92 -111.19 -2.86
C THR A 423 155.87 -111.51 -4.02
N GLN A 424 155.97 -110.63 -5.03
CA GLN A 424 156.76 -110.89 -6.25
C GLN A 424 158.20 -110.29 -6.23
N LEU A 425 158.62 -109.65 -5.13
CA LEU A 425 159.82 -108.80 -5.06
C LEU A 425 160.97 -109.31 -4.16
N GLN A 426 161.09 -110.63 -3.94
CA GLN A 426 162.21 -111.21 -3.16
C GLN A 426 163.40 -111.72 -4.02
N THR A 427 163.42 -111.45 -5.32
CA THR A 427 164.61 -111.56 -6.19
C THR A 427 164.83 -110.25 -6.94
N SER A 428 165.98 -109.62 -6.69
CA SER A 428 166.24 -108.20 -6.94
C SER A 428 166.27 -107.75 -8.41
N GLY A 429 165.98 -106.46 -8.64
CA GLY A 429 166.87 -105.71 -9.55
C GLY A 429 166.28 -104.69 -10.54
N MET A 430 165.38 -103.79 -10.12
CA MET A 430 165.16 -102.47 -10.76
C MET A 430 164.75 -102.44 -12.25
N GLY A 431 163.44 -102.46 -12.49
CA GLY A 431 162.84 -101.95 -13.73
C GLY A 431 162.13 -100.60 -13.50
N LEU A 432 162.15 -99.72 -14.51
CA LEU A 432 161.34 -98.49 -14.57
C LEU A 432 160.71 -98.42 -15.96
N ALA A 433 159.42 -98.76 -16.06
CA ALA A 433 158.64 -98.73 -17.30
C ALA A 433 157.13 -98.59 -16.99
N GLY A 434 156.44 -97.81 -17.83
CA GLY A 434 154.97 -97.69 -17.88
C GLY A 434 154.34 -96.84 -16.76
N GLU A 435 153.25 -96.11 -17.00
CA GLU A 435 152.62 -95.68 -18.27
C GLU A 435 151.69 -94.49 -17.92
N LEU A 436 151.55 -93.50 -18.80
CA LEU A 436 150.75 -92.29 -18.55
C LEU A 436 149.82 -92.00 -19.74
N ASP A 437 148.67 -91.42 -19.40
CA ASP A 437 147.56 -90.98 -20.24
C ASP A 437 146.84 -92.04 -21.10
N ASP A 438 145.53 -92.18 -20.83
CA ASP A 438 144.56 -92.77 -21.75
C ASP A 438 143.41 -91.77 -21.97
N HIS A 439 142.99 -91.62 -23.21
CA HIS A 439 142.22 -90.48 -23.72
C HIS A 439 141.28 -90.95 -24.85
N SER A 440 140.46 -90.03 -25.38
CA SER A 440 139.50 -90.24 -26.48
C SER A 440 138.18 -90.92 -26.06
N SER A 441 136.97 -90.38 -26.27
CA SER A 441 136.37 -89.55 -27.33
C SER A 441 135.83 -90.33 -28.54
N SER A 442 134.61 -89.97 -28.94
CA SER A 442 133.93 -90.48 -30.12
C SER A 442 134.42 -89.75 -31.37
N VAL A 443 135.00 -90.45 -32.35
CA VAL A 443 135.01 -90.08 -33.78
C VAL A 443 135.54 -91.25 -34.65
N GLU A 444 134.93 -91.44 -35.82
CA GLU A 444 135.37 -92.17 -37.04
C GLU A 444 136.01 -93.57 -36.96
N MET A 445 135.41 -94.53 -37.68
CA MET A 445 136.17 -95.44 -38.55
C MET A 445 135.40 -95.78 -39.84
N LEU A 446 136.04 -95.49 -40.98
CA LEU A 446 135.66 -95.92 -42.32
C LEU A 446 136.17 -97.35 -42.62
N SER A 447 135.63 -97.94 -43.69
CA SER A 447 136.22 -99.03 -44.51
C SER A 447 135.61 -100.45 -44.40
N LEU A 448 134.86 -100.79 -45.46
CA LEU A 448 134.60 -102.10 -46.09
C LEU A 448 134.10 -103.31 -45.24
N PRO A 449 132.99 -103.92 -45.69
CA PRO A 449 133.09 -105.27 -46.26
C PRO A 449 132.73 -105.32 -47.75
N SER A 450 133.63 -105.84 -48.59
CA SER A 450 133.56 -105.76 -50.06
C SER A 450 132.66 -106.81 -50.75
N GLU A 451 132.52 -108.03 -50.20
CA GLU A 451 131.88 -109.16 -50.93
C GLU A 451 130.44 -109.50 -50.48
N ILE A 452 129.89 -108.84 -49.46
CA ILE A 452 128.55 -109.19 -48.90
C ILE A 452 127.50 -108.09 -49.13
N LYS A 453 127.89 -106.82 -49.34
CA LYS A 453 126.94 -105.70 -49.53
C LYS A 453 126.29 -105.64 -50.92
N GLU A 454 126.87 -106.25 -51.96
CA GLU A 454 126.30 -106.20 -53.32
C GLU A 454 125.03 -107.07 -53.47
N ARG A 455 124.91 -108.16 -52.70
CA ARG A 455 123.80 -109.11 -52.85
C ARG A 455 122.48 -108.65 -52.21
N LEU A 456 122.54 -107.72 -51.25
CA LEU A 456 121.35 -107.21 -50.55
C LEU A 456 120.68 -106.06 -51.32
N LEU A 457 121.47 -105.17 -51.94
CA LEU A 457 120.97 -104.01 -52.70
C LEU A 457 120.23 -104.37 -54.01
N ARG A 458 120.46 -105.56 -54.59
CA ARG A 458 119.68 -106.02 -55.76
C ARG A 458 118.27 -106.52 -55.38
N LEU A 459 118.10 -107.11 -54.20
CA LEU A 459 116.80 -107.68 -53.75
C LEU A 459 115.84 -106.61 -53.19
N GLU A 460 116.35 -105.53 -52.58
CA GLU A 460 115.48 -104.41 -52.16
C GLU A 460 114.95 -103.58 -53.34
N HIS A 461 115.64 -103.57 -54.49
CA HIS A 461 115.13 -102.88 -55.69
C HIS A 461 114.02 -103.66 -56.40
N GLU A 462 114.02 -105.00 -56.34
CA GLU A 462 112.99 -105.85 -56.94
C GLU A 462 111.63 -105.70 -56.21
N ASN A 463 111.67 -105.58 -54.88
CA ASN A 463 110.47 -105.29 -54.06
C ASN A 463 109.87 -103.88 -54.33
N LYS A 464 110.64 -102.97 -54.95
CA LYS A 464 110.17 -101.63 -55.32
C LYS A 464 109.18 -101.64 -56.50
N MET A 465 109.08 -102.73 -57.26
CA MET A 465 108.25 -102.78 -58.47
C MET A 465 106.89 -103.47 -58.28
N LEU A 466 106.72 -104.38 -57.32
CA LEU A 466 105.47 -105.15 -57.18
C LEU A 466 104.35 -104.38 -56.47
N LYS A 467 104.67 -103.51 -55.51
CA LYS A 467 103.68 -102.75 -54.72
C LYS A 467 102.97 -101.62 -55.51
N ILE A 468 103.40 -101.36 -56.74
CA ILE A 468 102.83 -100.35 -57.66
C ILE A 468 101.82 -101.00 -58.63
N SER A 469 101.72 -102.34 -58.68
CA SER A 469 100.92 -103.07 -59.68
C SER A 469 99.44 -103.31 -59.30
N SER A 470 98.99 -102.96 -58.09
CA SER A 470 97.66 -103.32 -57.58
C SER A 470 96.67 -102.14 -57.46
N THR A 471 96.87 -101.06 -58.22
CA THR A 471 95.91 -99.94 -58.30
C THR A 471 94.90 -100.14 -59.44
N SER A 472 93.72 -100.68 -59.10
CA SER A 472 92.48 -100.59 -59.89
C SER A 472 91.31 -100.89 -58.94
N SER A 473 90.39 -99.99 -58.57
CA SER A 473 90.01 -98.69 -59.13
C SER A 473 89.75 -97.66 -58.01
N PRO A 474 90.18 -96.38 -58.12
CA PRO A 474 90.00 -95.38 -57.06
C PRO A 474 88.77 -94.46 -57.23
N GLU A 475 88.00 -94.53 -58.31
CA GLU A 475 86.94 -93.55 -58.60
C GLU A 475 85.65 -93.74 -57.76
N GLU A 476 85.18 -94.98 -57.55
CA GLU A 476 83.96 -95.23 -56.76
C GLU A 476 84.13 -94.87 -55.27
N THR A 477 85.33 -95.05 -54.72
CA THR A 477 85.60 -94.76 -53.30
C THR A 477 85.59 -93.27 -52.98
N VAL A 478 86.02 -92.41 -53.90
CA VAL A 478 86.10 -90.96 -53.68
C VAL A 478 84.71 -90.31 -53.77
N ALA A 479 83.90 -90.71 -54.76
CA ALA A 479 82.54 -90.21 -54.92
C ALA A 479 81.63 -90.55 -53.73
N LEU A 480 81.78 -91.75 -53.14
CA LEU A 480 81.04 -92.15 -51.94
C LEU A 480 81.48 -91.37 -50.69
N THR A 481 82.77 -91.03 -50.55
CA THR A 481 83.22 -90.19 -49.42
C THR A 481 82.72 -88.75 -49.54
N GLU A 482 82.70 -88.18 -50.74
CA GLU A 482 82.25 -86.79 -50.96
C GLU A 482 80.74 -86.64 -50.70
N GLN A 483 79.92 -87.60 -51.12
CA GLN A 483 78.49 -87.64 -50.77
C GLN A 483 78.23 -87.83 -49.26
N LEU A 484 79.08 -88.60 -48.57
CA LEU A 484 78.99 -88.78 -47.12
C LEU A 484 79.35 -87.49 -46.37
N GLU A 485 80.36 -86.75 -46.82
CA GLU A 485 80.74 -85.46 -46.26
C GLU A 485 79.64 -84.40 -46.50
N GLU A 486 79.04 -84.34 -47.69
CA GLU A 486 77.94 -83.42 -47.98
C GLU A 486 76.67 -83.74 -47.15
N ALA A 487 76.37 -85.03 -46.95
CA ALA A 487 75.28 -85.47 -46.09
C ALA A 487 75.52 -85.11 -44.61
N ASN A 488 76.75 -85.29 -44.12
CA ASN A 488 77.13 -84.89 -42.76
C ASN A 488 77.09 -83.37 -42.56
N ALA A 489 77.52 -82.59 -43.56
CA ALA A 489 77.42 -81.13 -43.53
C ALA A 489 75.95 -80.65 -43.41
N LYS A 490 75.04 -81.23 -44.21
CA LYS A 490 73.60 -80.95 -44.13
C LYS A 490 72.99 -81.36 -42.79
N ASN A 491 73.41 -82.50 -42.22
CA ASN A 491 72.96 -82.96 -40.91
C ASN A 491 73.40 -82.00 -39.79
N ASN A 492 74.64 -81.52 -39.81
CA ASN A 492 75.14 -80.54 -38.85
C ASN A 492 74.36 -79.21 -38.91
N VAL A 493 74.00 -78.74 -40.11
CA VAL A 493 73.15 -77.53 -40.27
C VAL A 493 71.76 -77.76 -39.66
N LEU A 494 71.08 -78.86 -39.98
CA LEU A 494 69.79 -79.21 -39.38
C LEU A 494 69.87 -79.35 -37.85
N GLN A 495 70.97 -79.88 -37.32
CA GLN A 495 71.18 -80.02 -35.88
C GLN A 495 71.38 -78.67 -35.17
N THR A 496 72.02 -77.70 -35.84
CA THR A 496 72.14 -76.31 -35.34
C THR A 496 70.82 -75.55 -35.42
N GLU A 497 70.05 -75.71 -36.51
CA GLU A 497 68.68 -75.16 -36.61
C GLU A 497 67.75 -75.74 -35.56
N LEU A 498 67.76 -77.06 -35.34
CA LEU A 498 66.97 -77.73 -34.29
C LEU A 498 67.32 -77.19 -32.90
N ARG A 499 68.60 -76.92 -32.63
CA ARG A 499 69.06 -76.30 -31.37
C ARG A 499 68.58 -74.85 -31.24
N LEU A 500 68.61 -74.07 -32.32
CA LEU A 500 68.12 -72.69 -32.32
C LEU A 500 66.60 -72.63 -32.09
N LEU A 501 65.85 -73.53 -32.76
CA LEU A 501 64.41 -73.65 -32.63
C LEU A 501 64.00 -74.11 -31.23
N ASN A 502 64.71 -75.07 -30.63
CA ASN A 502 64.50 -75.44 -29.21
C ASN A 502 64.82 -74.27 -28.26
N GLN A 503 65.80 -73.43 -28.57
CA GLN A 503 66.11 -72.25 -27.76
C GLN A 503 65.06 -71.14 -27.91
N GLN A 504 64.42 -71.01 -29.07
CA GLN A 504 63.24 -70.17 -29.27
C GLN A 504 62.01 -70.73 -28.56
N LEU A 505 61.78 -72.05 -28.63
CA LEU A 505 60.67 -72.73 -27.97
C LEU A 505 60.77 -72.61 -26.44
N MET A 506 61.97 -72.72 -25.87
CA MET A 506 62.25 -72.42 -24.46
C MET A 506 61.93 -70.96 -24.08
N LYS A 507 62.23 -69.98 -24.94
CA LYS A 507 61.87 -68.57 -24.70
C LYS A 507 60.35 -68.36 -24.72
N VAL A 508 59.67 -68.92 -25.73
CA VAL A 508 58.20 -68.83 -25.83
C VAL A 508 57.52 -69.58 -24.67
N GLN A 509 58.10 -70.68 -24.17
CA GLN A 509 57.62 -71.34 -22.95
C GLN A 509 57.86 -70.48 -21.70
N ALA A 510 59.00 -69.79 -21.57
CA ALA A 510 59.23 -68.86 -20.47
C ALA A 510 58.26 -67.67 -20.51
N GLU A 511 58.03 -67.08 -21.68
CA GLU A 511 57.04 -66.00 -21.88
C GLU A 511 55.60 -66.49 -21.61
N LEU A 512 55.28 -67.76 -21.90
CA LEU A 512 54.01 -68.40 -21.54
C LEU A 512 53.88 -68.70 -20.04
N GLU A 513 54.95 -69.10 -19.36
CA GLU A 513 54.91 -69.33 -17.90
C GLU A 513 54.86 -67.99 -17.15
N ASP A 514 55.60 -66.96 -17.59
CA ASP A 514 55.52 -65.57 -17.07
C ASP A 514 54.12 -64.98 -17.24
N THR A 515 53.48 -65.16 -18.41
CA THR A 515 52.10 -64.69 -18.62
C THR A 515 51.09 -65.48 -17.78
N ARG A 516 51.29 -66.79 -17.60
CA ARG A 516 50.46 -67.65 -16.73
C ARG A 516 50.65 -67.36 -15.24
N GLU A 517 51.84 -66.94 -14.82
CA GLU A 517 52.12 -66.50 -13.45
C GLU A 517 51.57 -65.09 -13.19
N ASN A 518 51.55 -64.22 -14.21
CA ASN A 518 50.75 -62.98 -14.22
C ASN A 518 49.25 -63.27 -14.13
N GLU A 519 48.71 -64.23 -14.88
CA GLU A 519 47.29 -64.61 -14.79
C GLU A 519 46.91 -65.08 -13.37
N LYS A 520 47.74 -65.93 -12.75
CA LYS A 520 47.55 -66.31 -11.33
C LYS A 520 47.61 -65.10 -10.39
N SER A 521 48.50 -64.14 -10.66
CA SER A 521 48.64 -62.91 -9.86
C SER A 521 47.46 -61.94 -10.03
N THR A 522 46.81 -61.90 -11.21
CA THR A 522 45.63 -61.05 -11.47
C THR A 522 44.33 -61.54 -10.80
N SER A 523 44.32 -62.75 -10.23
CA SER A 523 43.23 -63.24 -9.38
C SER A 523 42.98 -62.36 -8.14
N ALA A 524 44.00 -61.66 -7.64
CA ALA A 524 43.88 -60.78 -6.48
C ALA A 524 43.37 -59.37 -6.87
N ALA A 525 43.84 -58.82 -8.00
CA ALA A 525 43.52 -57.47 -8.45
C ALA A 525 42.08 -57.35 -9.02
N SER A 526 41.62 -58.36 -9.77
CA SER A 526 40.24 -58.41 -10.27
C SER A 526 39.21 -58.45 -9.14
N ASN A 527 39.56 -59.07 -8.01
CA ASN A 527 38.71 -59.11 -6.83
C ASN A 527 38.57 -57.72 -6.17
N THR A 528 39.63 -56.91 -6.14
CA THR A 528 39.56 -55.53 -5.61
C THR A 528 38.74 -54.57 -6.48
N GLU A 529 38.86 -54.64 -7.81
CA GLU A 529 38.04 -53.81 -8.71
C GLU A 529 36.58 -54.28 -8.74
N PHE A 530 36.34 -55.60 -8.73
CA PHE A 530 34.99 -56.16 -8.62
C PHE A 530 34.32 -55.80 -7.28
N VAL A 531 35.06 -55.85 -6.16
CA VAL A 531 34.57 -55.38 -4.85
C VAL A 531 34.29 -53.88 -4.88
N SER A 532 35.17 -53.05 -5.45
CA SER A 532 34.96 -51.60 -5.57
C SER A 532 33.74 -51.24 -6.42
N MET A 533 33.56 -51.90 -7.57
CA MET A 533 32.39 -51.67 -8.41
C MET A 533 31.11 -52.22 -7.77
N LYS A 534 31.19 -53.33 -7.01
CA LYS A 534 30.07 -53.87 -6.22
C LYS A 534 29.69 -52.97 -5.05
N THR A 535 30.65 -52.34 -4.35
CA THR A 535 30.35 -51.37 -3.29
C THR A 535 29.74 -50.10 -3.87
N LEU A 536 30.27 -49.58 -4.99
CA LEU A 536 29.68 -48.43 -5.68
C LEU A 536 28.25 -48.72 -6.19
N LEU A 537 28.01 -49.90 -6.76
CA LEU A 537 26.66 -50.34 -7.17
C LEU A 537 25.71 -50.46 -5.95
N SER A 538 26.21 -50.92 -4.81
CA SER A 538 25.44 -51.00 -3.56
C SER A 538 25.13 -49.61 -3.00
N GLU A 539 26.08 -48.67 -3.07
CA GLU A 539 25.90 -47.29 -2.63
C GLU A 539 24.92 -46.54 -3.55
N LEU A 540 24.99 -46.75 -4.86
CA LEU A 540 24.03 -46.19 -5.82
C LEU A 540 22.61 -46.78 -5.63
N LYS A 541 22.49 -48.07 -5.27
CA LYS A 541 21.20 -48.67 -4.90
C LYS A 541 20.64 -48.07 -3.62
N LEU A 542 21.45 -47.91 -2.57
CA LEU A 542 21.02 -47.25 -1.33
C LEU A 542 20.63 -45.79 -1.56
N LYS A 543 21.35 -45.05 -2.40
CA LYS A 543 20.97 -43.68 -2.79
C LYS A 543 19.68 -43.65 -3.61
N LEU A 544 19.44 -44.63 -4.48
CA LEU A 544 18.18 -44.74 -5.22
C LEU A 544 17.02 -44.99 -4.25
N GLU A 545 17.16 -45.94 -3.34
CA GLU A 545 16.17 -46.26 -2.29
C GLU A 545 15.91 -45.08 -1.35
N GLU A 546 16.95 -44.30 -0.99
CA GLU A 546 16.81 -43.04 -0.24
C GLU A 546 16.02 -41.98 -1.04
N LYS A 547 16.23 -41.89 -2.36
CA LYS A 547 15.49 -40.95 -3.23
C LYS A 547 14.04 -41.40 -3.44
N ASP A 548 13.79 -42.70 -3.58
CA ASP A 548 12.44 -43.26 -3.68
C ASP A 548 11.67 -43.05 -2.36
N LEU A 549 12.31 -43.24 -1.21
CA LEU A 549 11.73 -42.90 0.10
C LEU A 549 11.43 -41.39 0.23
N GLN A 550 12.34 -40.52 -0.22
CA GLN A 550 12.11 -39.07 -0.25
C GLN A 550 10.98 -38.66 -1.21
N LEU A 551 10.82 -39.36 -2.34
CA LEU A 551 9.70 -39.17 -3.26
C LEU A 551 8.39 -39.66 -2.63
N GLN A 552 8.39 -40.81 -1.96
CA GLN A 552 7.21 -41.33 -1.27
C GLN A 552 6.76 -40.41 -0.13
N GLN A 553 7.69 -39.89 0.68
CA GLN A 553 7.40 -38.90 1.73
C GLN A 553 6.85 -37.59 1.15
N LYS A 554 7.40 -37.10 0.04
CA LYS A 554 6.86 -35.92 -0.67
C LYS A 554 5.47 -36.19 -1.24
N GLN A 555 5.22 -37.38 -1.78
CA GLN A 555 3.91 -37.75 -2.31
C GLN A 555 2.87 -37.86 -1.19
N GLN A 556 3.21 -38.45 -0.04
CA GLN A 556 2.36 -38.45 1.16
C GLN A 556 2.05 -37.02 1.60
N HIS A 557 3.06 -36.14 1.72
CA HIS A 557 2.84 -34.74 2.09
C HIS A 557 1.98 -33.97 1.08
N ILE A 558 2.09 -34.27 -0.22
CA ILE A 558 1.21 -33.70 -1.26
C ILE A 558 -0.23 -34.20 -1.08
N ASN A 559 -0.43 -35.49 -0.79
CA ASN A 559 -1.75 -36.05 -0.55
C ASN A 559 -2.39 -35.45 0.72
N ASP A 560 -1.64 -35.36 1.83
CA ASP A 560 -2.09 -34.72 3.09
C ASP A 560 -2.47 -33.24 2.87
N LEU A 561 -1.69 -32.50 2.08
CA LEU A 561 -2.02 -31.13 1.71
C LEU A 561 -3.27 -31.06 0.82
N SER A 562 -3.45 -32.00 -0.11
CA SER A 562 -4.62 -32.07 -0.98
C SER A 562 -5.90 -32.37 -0.17
N GLU A 563 -5.83 -33.24 0.84
CA GLU A 563 -6.95 -33.55 1.73
C GLU A 563 -7.29 -32.37 2.66
N ARG A 564 -6.27 -31.70 3.23
CA ARG A 564 -6.45 -30.46 3.99
C ARG A 564 -7.03 -29.33 3.14
N TRP A 565 -6.63 -29.24 1.87
CA TRP A 565 -7.18 -28.26 0.94
C TRP A 565 -8.64 -28.60 0.58
N ALA A 566 -8.96 -29.87 0.31
CA ALA A 566 -10.33 -30.31 0.04
C ALA A 566 -11.27 -30.01 1.20
N THR A 567 -10.88 -30.38 2.43
CA THR A 567 -11.67 -30.11 3.65
C THR A 567 -11.77 -28.62 3.98
N ALA A 568 -10.74 -27.82 3.69
CA ALA A 568 -10.83 -26.36 3.79
C ALA A 568 -11.79 -25.76 2.75
N ASN A 569 -11.76 -26.26 1.51
CA ASN A 569 -12.65 -25.82 0.44
C ASN A 569 -14.12 -26.19 0.72
N GLU A 570 -14.38 -27.37 1.27
CA GLU A 570 -15.70 -27.80 1.73
C GLU A 570 -16.25 -26.86 2.81
N ARG A 571 -15.44 -26.51 3.83
CA ARG A 571 -15.82 -25.51 4.85
C ARG A 571 -16.10 -24.12 4.26
N VAL A 572 -15.34 -23.70 3.24
CA VAL A 572 -15.61 -22.43 2.54
C VAL A 572 -16.97 -22.47 1.83
N ILE A 573 -17.33 -23.59 1.21
CA ILE A 573 -18.65 -23.79 0.58
C ILE A 573 -19.76 -23.79 1.64
N GLU A 574 -19.58 -24.49 2.77
CA GLU A 574 -20.53 -24.48 3.89
C GLU A 574 -20.75 -23.06 4.46
N LEU A 575 -19.66 -22.31 4.68
CA LEU A 575 -19.72 -20.92 5.15
C LEU A 575 -20.39 -19.99 4.15
N ALA A 576 -20.12 -20.16 2.84
CA ALA A 576 -20.79 -19.39 1.79
C ALA A 576 -22.30 -19.68 1.73
N ASN A 577 -22.71 -20.94 1.88
CA ASN A 577 -24.12 -21.33 1.97
C ASN A 577 -24.79 -20.76 3.24
N HIS A 578 -24.06 -20.74 4.37
CA HIS A 578 -24.53 -20.12 5.60
C HIS A 578 -24.70 -18.60 5.47
N LEU A 579 -23.78 -17.92 4.78
CA LEU A 579 -23.86 -16.49 4.48
C LEU A 579 -25.07 -16.19 3.60
N ALA A 580 -25.22 -16.90 2.47
CA ALA A 580 -26.35 -16.73 1.55
C ALA A 580 -27.71 -16.96 2.23
N LYS A 581 -27.79 -17.93 3.15
CA LYS A 581 -28.98 -18.14 3.98
C LYS A 581 -29.25 -16.96 4.92
N LYS A 582 -28.20 -16.37 5.52
CA LYS A 582 -28.32 -15.19 6.38
C LYS A 582 -28.74 -13.95 5.59
N ASP A 583 -28.22 -13.76 4.38
CA ASP A 583 -28.64 -12.67 3.49
C ASP A 583 -30.13 -12.78 3.13
N GLU A 584 -30.63 -14.00 2.91
CA GLU A 584 -32.06 -14.22 2.65
C GLU A 584 -32.93 -14.02 3.89
N GLU A 585 -32.47 -14.47 5.07
CA GLU A 585 -33.11 -14.15 6.35
C GLU A 585 -33.19 -12.62 6.60
N ILE A 586 -32.12 -11.88 6.24
CA ILE A 586 -32.07 -10.42 6.31
C ILE A 586 -33.08 -9.78 5.35
N LYS A 587 -33.11 -10.16 4.06
CA LYS A 587 -34.09 -9.63 3.09
C LYS A 587 -35.54 -9.85 3.55
N VAL A 588 -35.86 -11.04 4.06
CA VAL A 588 -37.19 -11.35 4.58
C VAL A 588 -37.53 -10.49 5.81
N MET A 589 -36.55 -10.17 6.66
CA MET A 589 -36.72 -9.24 7.78
C MET A 589 -36.89 -7.79 7.31
N GLU A 590 -36.08 -7.32 6.35
CA GLU A 590 -36.21 -6.00 5.74
C GLU A 590 -37.58 -5.80 5.08
N GLU A 591 -38.10 -6.81 4.37
CA GLU A 591 -39.42 -6.74 3.75
C GLU A 591 -40.55 -6.69 4.80
N LYS A 592 -40.39 -7.40 5.93
CA LYS A 592 -41.30 -7.28 7.09
C LYS A 592 -41.23 -5.89 7.71
N TYR A 593 -40.04 -5.34 7.96
CA TYR A 593 -39.88 -3.99 8.48
C TYR A 593 -40.46 -2.94 7.53
N ARG A 594 -40.25 -3.07 6.22
CA ARG A 594 -40.87 -2.23 5.19
C ARG A 594 -42.40 -2.28 5.27
N LYS A 595 -42.99 -3.48 5.41
CA LYS A 595 -44.44 -3.66 5.58
C LYS A 595 -44.96 -3.06 6.90
N TYR A 596 -44.19 -3.10 7.99
CA TYR A 596 -44.57 -2.44 9.25
C TYR A 596 -44.47 -0.91 9.16
N LEU A 597 -43.41 -0.37 8.56
CA LEU A 597 -43.26 1.07 8.31
C LEU A 597 -44.38 1.59 7.40
N GLU A 598 -44.73 0.86 6.35
CA GLU A 598 -45.81 1.27 5.45
C GLU A 598 -47.19 1.21 6.11
N LYS A 599 -47.44 0.21 6.99
CA LYS A 599 -48.62 0.20 7.85
C LYS A 599 -48.64 1.39 8.81
N ALA A 600 -47.51 1.73 9.43
CA ALA A 600 -47.41 2.89 10.33
C ALA A 600 -47.70 4.21 9.60
N LYS A 601 -47.11 4.42 8.41
CA LYS A 601 -47.42 5.57 7.54
C LYS A 601 -48.90 5.62 7.19
N ASN A 602 -49.50 4.51 6.77
CA ASN A 602 -50.91 4.46 6.41
C ASN A 602 -51.82 4.75 7.61
N VAL A 603 -51.46 4.30 8.81
CA VAL A 603 -52.17 4.66 10.05
C VAL A 603 -52.06 6.16 10.33
N ILE A 604 -50.86 6.75 10.26
CA ILE A 604 -50.64 8.20 10.43
C ILE A 604 -51.48 8.99 9.42
N ASN A 605 -51.40 8.65 8.13
CA ASN A 605 -52.16 9.29 7.05
C ASN A 605 -53.69 9.13 7.23
N SER A 606 -54.15 8.04 7.86
CA SER A 606 -55.58 7.82 8.14
C SER A 606 -56.09 8.53 9.39
N LEU A 607 -55.21 8.83 10.34
CA LEU A 607 -55.54 9.53 11.59
C LEU A 607 -55.54 11.05 11.43
N ASP A 608 -54.87 11.59 10.39
CA ASP A 608 -54.85 13.03 10.13
C ASP A 608 -55.13 13.40 8.64
N PRO A 609 -56.42 13.43 8.25
CA PRO A 609 -56.82 13.94 6.94
C PRO A 609 -56.80 15.48 6.83
N ARG A 610 -56.49 16.22 7.90
CA ARG A 610 -56.59 17.69 7.93
C ARG A 610 -55.24 18.38 7.71
N HIS A 611 -54.14 17.81 8.22
CA HIS A 611 -52.82 18.42 8.04
C HIS A 611 -52.24 18.32 6.62
N VAL A 612 -52.76 17.47 5.73
CA VAL A 612 -52.16 17.28 4.39
C VAL A 612 -52.11 18.58 3.56
N ASN A 613 -53.09 19.47 3.72
CA ASN A 613 -53.09 20.76 2.99
C ASN A 613 -52.28 21.84 3.72
N ASP A 614 -52.47 22.07 5.02
CA ASP A 614 -51.74 23.12 5.76
C ASP A 614 -50.25 22.80 5.92
N SER A 615 -49.90 21.55 6.23
CA SER A 615 -48.49 21.14 6.34
C SER A 615 -47.77 21.16 4.99
N SER A 616 -48.48 21.16 3.86
CA SER A 616 -47.84 21.41 2.55
C SER A 616 -47.36 22.85 2.43
N SER A 617 -48.14 23.81 2.94
CA SER A 617 -47.79 25.24 2.97
C SER A 617 -46.64 25.52 3.94
N GLU A 618 -46.73 25.01 5.17
CA GLU A 618 -45.64 25.12 6.15
C GLU A 618 -44.35 24.41 5.69
N LEU A 619 -44.43 23.25 5.03
CA LEU A 619 -43.24 22.61 4.45
C LEU A 619 -42.63 23.46 3.33
N TYR A 620 -43.42 24.15 2.52
CA TYR A 620 -42.89 25.05 1.49
C TYR A 620 -42.22 26.29 2.09
N THR A 621 -42.81 26.91 3.13
CA THR A 621 -42.19 28.07 3.80
C THR A 621 -40.93 27.67 4.58
N LEU A 622 -40.95 26.54 5.30
CA LEU A 622 -39.76 25.98 5.97
C LEU A 622 -38.67 25.60 4.97
N LYS A 623 -39.03 25.06 3.79
CA LYS A 623 -38.06 24.72 2.73
C LYS A 623 -37.44 25.96 2.10
N ASN A 624 -38.20 27.04 1.89
CA ASN A 624 -37.64 28.32 1.45
C ASN A 624 -36.72 28.91 2.53
N GLN A 625 -37.15 28.93 3.79
CA GLN A 625 -36.29 29.41 4.89
C GLN A 625 -35.01 28.59 5.02
N LEU A 626 -35.07 27.26 4.87
CA LEU A 626 -33.88 26.41 4.86
C LEU A 626 -32.95 26.76 3.69
N HIS A 627 -33.50 26.96 2.48
CA HIS A 627 -32.72 27.37 1.31
C HIS A 627 -32.08 28.76 1.48
N GLU A 628 -32.79 29.72 2.08
CA GLU A 628 -32.24 31.03 2.46
C GLU A 628 -31.12 30.90 3.51
N LYS A 629 -31.27 30.02 4.50
CA LYS A 629 -30.21 29.74 5.48
C LYS A 629 -29.01 29.05 4.83
N ASP A 630 -29.20 28.09 3.94
CA ASP A 630 -28.13 27.42 3.21
C ASP A 630 -27.37 28.39 2.31
N THR A 631 -28.06 29.26 1.56
CA THR A 631 -27.41 30.30 0.74
C THR A 631 -26.65 31.31 1.60
N TYR A 632 -27.18 31.68 2.77
CA TYR A 632 -26.48 32.52 3.74
C TYR A 632 -25.23 31.83 4.33
N ILE A 633 -25.32 30.55 4.70
CA ILE A 633 -24.17 29.75 5.18
C ILE A 633 -23.09 29.69 4.10
N ASN A 634 -23.44 29.36 2.85
CA ASN A 634 -22.51 29.35 1.72
C ASN A 634 -21.83 30.72 1.52
N SER A 635 -22.55 31.84 1.75
CA SER A 635 -21.95 33.18 1.68
C SER A 635 -20.93 33.44 2.81
N LEU A 636 -21.24 33.01 4.03
CA LEU A 636 -20.34 33.11 5.19
C LEU A 636 -19.11 32.22 5.03
N GLU A 637 -19.25 31.01 4.51
CA GLU A 637 -18.13 30.10 4.22
C GLU A 637 -17.21 30.68 3.14
N SER A 638 -17.78 31.26 2.07
CA SER A 638 -17.02 31.96 1.04
C SER A 638 -16.23 33.15 1.61
N ASP A 639 -16.82 33.94 2.50
CA ASP A 639 -16.14 35.07 3.14
C ASP A 639 -15.11 34.63 4.19
N GLN A 640 -15.35 33.51 4.89
CA GLN A 640 -14.36 32.90 5.77
C GLN A 640 -13.12 32.41 5.00
N GLU A 641 -13.32 31.77 3.84
CA GLU A 641 -12.22 31.32 2.99
C GLU A 641 -11.48 32.52 2.35
N ARG A 642 -12.17 33.61 2.01
CA ARG A 642 -11.52 34.88 1.62
C ARG A 642 -10.64 35.44 2.77
N MET A 643 -11.17 35.53 3.99
CA MET A 643 -10.40 36.01 5.16
C MET A 643 -9.21 35.09 5.50
N LYS A 644 -9.33 33.79 5.26
CA LYS A 644 -8.22 32.84 5.38
C LYS A 644 -7.15 33.09 4.31
N ASN A 645 -7.54 33.24 3.04
CA ASN A 645 -6.61 33.57 1.96
C ASN A 645 -5.87 34.91 2.17
N VAL A 646 -6.54 35.93 2.74
CA VAL A 646 -5.89 37.20 3.11
C VAL A 646 -4.85 36.98 4.22
N ARG A 647 -5.20 36.26 5.29
CA ARG A 647 -4.24 35.94 6.36
C ARG A 647 -3.05 35.11 5.86
N ASP A 648 -3.28 34.12 5.01
CA ASP A 648 -2.20 33.32 4.40
C ASP A 648 -1.27 34.18 3.52
N GLN A 649 -1.79 35.25 2.88
CA GLN A 649 -0.98 36.22 2.14
C GLN A 649 -0.20 37.14 3.08
N GLU A 650 -0.83 37.64 4.15
CA GLU A 650 -0.16 38.44 5.20
C GLU A 650 0.98 37.66 5.86
N GLU A 651 0.75 36.39 6.23
CA GLU A 651 1.78 35.51 6.80
C GLU A 651 2.96 35.32 5.84
N ARG A 652 2.71 35.11 4.54
CA ARG A 652 3.78 35.02 3.52
C ARG A 652 4.57 36.31 3.40
N LEU A 653 3.90 37.48 3.45
CA LEU A 653 4.55 38.78 3.43
C LEU A 653 5.40 39.01 4.69
N ILE A 654 4.88 38.64 5.87
CA ILE A 654 5.60 38.72 7.16
C ILE A 654 6.84 37.81 7.14
N VAL A 655 6.70 36.56 6.70
CA VAL A 655 7.83 35.60 6.57
C VAL A 655 8.88 36.12 5.58
N THR A 656 8.45 36.70 4.46
CA THR A 656 9.36 37.30 3.46
C THR A 656 10.08 38.52 4.02
N ALA A 657 9.39 39.40 4.74
CA ALA A 657 9.98 40.55 5.41
C ALA A 657 10.99 40.13 6.50
N TRP A 658 10.67 39.13 7.31
CA TRP A 658 11.57 38.55 8.31
C TRP A 658 12.81 37.91 7.68
N TYR A 659 12.66 37.18 6.58
CA TYR A 659 13.78 36.60 5.84
C TYR A 659 14.70 37.70 5.28
N ASN A 660 14.13 38.74 4.66
CA ASN A 660 14.87 39.86 4.12
C ASN A 660 15.60 40.65 5.22
N LEU A 661 14.95 40.91 6.36
CA LEU A 661 15.56 41.54 7.52
C LEU A 661 16.70 40.70 8.10
N GLY A 662 16.49 39.38 8.25
CA GLY A 662 17.53 38.44 8.69
C GLY A 662 18.72 38.40 7.73
N MET A 663 18.48 38.43 6.42
CA MET A 663 19.52 38.53 5.39
C MET A 663 20.27 39.85 5.46
N GLN A 664 19.56 40.97 5.67
CA GLN A 664 20.16 42.29 5.84
C GLN A 664 21.04 42.37 7.09
N LEU A 665 20.58 41.83 8.22
CA LEU A 665 21.38 41.75 9.46
C LEU A 665 22.59 40.83 9.31
N HIS A 666 22.46 39.68 8.63
CA HIS A 666 23.59 38.83 8.29
C HIS A 666 24.61 39.53 7.39
N ARG A 667 24.13 40.29 6.39
CA ARG A 667 24.96 41.10 5.52
C ARG A 667 25.68 42.21 6.29
N GLN A 668 24.97 42.95 7.14
CA GLN A 668 25.57 43.99 7.99
C GLN A 668 26.63 43.38 8.94
N ALA A 669 26.34 42.25 9.59
CA ALA A 669 27.31 41.58 10.45
C ALA A 669 28.53 41.04 9.67
N ALA A 670 28.37 40.66 8.40
CA ALA A 670 29.49 40.31 7.52
C ALA A 670 30.29 41.55 7.10
N GLU A 671 29.62 42.66 6.76
CA GLU A 671 30.22 43.94 6.41
C GLU A 671 30.96 44.56 7.62
N GLU A 672 30.45 44.47 8.84
CA GLU A 672 31.12 44.86 10.09
C GLU A 672 32.37 43.99 10.37
N ARG A 673 32.29 42.67 10.16
CA ARG A 673 33.47 41.78 10.26
C ARG A 673 34.54 42.13 9.23
N LEU A 674 34.14 42.47 8.00
CA LEU A 674 35.05 42.94 6.94
C LEU A 674 35.63 44.33 7.26
N ALA A 675 34.83 45.25 7.81
CA ALA A 675 35.26 46.58 8.22
C ALA A 675 36.29 46.49 9.37
N ASN A 676 36.02 45.69 10.40
CA ASN A 676 36.96 45.43 11.50
C ASN A 676 38.22 44.69 11.02
N SER A 677 38.09 43.77 10.05
CA SER A 677 39.25 43.16 9.40
C SER A 677 40.09 44.15 8.58
N SER A 678 39.51 45.28 8.13
CA SER A 678 40.22 46.35 7.41
C SER A 678 41.02 47.32 8.31
N MET A 679 40.81 47.27 9.63
CA MET A 679 41.53 48.07 10.62
C MET A 679 42.91 47.49 10.98
N GLY A 680 43.17 46.23 10.64
CA GLY A 680 44.46 45.55 10.88
C GLY A 680 45.37 45.38 9.65
N GLN A 681 45.00 45.94 8.50
CA GLN A 681 45.73 45.78 7.23
C GLN A 681 46.77 46.89 7.04
N SER A 682 48.04 46.54 6.83
CA SER A 682 49.10 47.51 6.58
C SER A 682 48.87 48.28 5.27
N PHE A 683 49.46 49.47 5.15
CA PHE A 683 49.30 50.38 4.00
C PHE A 683 49.51 49.69 2.64
N LEU A 684 50.50 48.79 2.57
CA LEU A 684 50.84 47.96 1.40
C LEU A 684 49.79 46.89 1.04
N ALA A 685 48.92 46.48 1.97
CA ALA A 685 47.81 45.57 1.69
C ALA A 685 46.62 46.31 1.08
N ARG A 686 46.32 47.54 1.55
CA ARG A 686 45.30 48.41 0.94
C ARG A 686 45.64 48.74 -0.52
N GLN A 687 46.89 49.10 -0.81
CA GLN A 687 47.32 49.48 -2.17
C GLN A 687 47.15 48.34 -3.19
N ARG A 688 47.28 47.08 -2.76
CA ARG A 688 47.10 45.90 -3.63
C ARG A 688 45.64 45.58 -3.97
N GLN A 689 44.68 45.93 -3.11
CA GLN A 689 43.26 45.67 -3.38
C GLN A 689 42.63 46.71 -4.33
N VAL A 690 43.12 47.96 -4.33
CA VAL A 690 42.58 49.05 -5.17
C VAL A 690 42.62 48.73 -6.67
N HIS A 691 43.59 47.94 -7.15
CA HIS A 691 43.70 47.58 -8.57
C HIS A 691 42.65 46.55 -9.06
N THR A 692 41.85 45.95 -8.18
CA THR A 692 40.86 44.92 -8.56
C THR A 692 39.41 45.42 -8.60
N ARG A 693 39.13 46.64 -8.14
CA ARG A 693 37.77 47.23 -8.09
C ARG A 693 37.45 48.19 -9.24
N ARG A 694 37.99 47.94 -10.44
CA ARG A 694 37.74 48.77 -11.63
C ARG A 694 37.02 48.02 -12.75
N SER A 695 35.94 47.32 -12.41
CA SER A 695 34.90 46.90 -13.36
C SER A 695 33.53 46.84 -12.67
N ASN A 696 32.50 47.20 -13.43
CA ASN A 696 31.06 47.08 -13.11
C ASN A 696 30.50 48.07 -12.07
N THR A 697 30.26 49.31 -12.52
CA THR A 697 29.34 50.28 -11.90
C THR A 697 28.29 50.75 -12.90
N VAL A 698 27.29 49.89 -13.14
CA VAL A 698 26.05 50.11 -13.91
C VAL A 698 25.01 49.10 -13.37
N SER A 699 23.76 49.41 -13.04
CA SER A 699 23.11 50.69 -12.66
C SER A 699 21.83 50.35 -11.87
N SER A 700 21.27 51.29 -11.09
CA SER A 700 19.94 51.17 -10.51
C SER A 700 19.34 52.54 -10.19
N VAL A 701 18.46 53.02 -11.08
CA VAL A 701 17.72 54.29 -10.96
C VAL A 701 16.35 54.11 -11.61
N HIS A 702 15.27 54.39 -10.85
CA HIS A 702 13.86 54.43 -11.28
C HIS A 702 13.22 53.06 -11.63
N SER A 703 11.91 52.84 -11.51
CA SER A 703 10.76 53.74 -11.22
C SER A 703 9.65 53.02 -10.44
N SER A 704 8.80 53.80 -9.77
CA SER A 704 7.47 53.39 -9.26
C SER A 704 6.35 53.86 -10.21
N THR A 705 5.37 53.02 -10.56
CA THR A 705 3.98 53.44 -10.89
C THR A 705 2.99 52.27 -10.97
N ASN A 706 1.71 52.61 -11.04
CA ASN A 706 0.54 51.76 -10.79
C ASN A 706 0.03 50.94 -12.00
N ALA A 707 -0.93 50.06 -11.65
CA ALA A 707 -2.20 49.80 -12.36
C ALA A 707 -2.33 48.54 -13.24
N SER A 708 -3.45 47.88 -12.97
CA SER A 708 -4.15 46.80 -13.66
C SER A 708 -4.28 46.96 -15.18
N GLU A 709 -4.13 45.86 -15.94
CA GLU A 709 -5.26 45.07 -16.46
C GLU A 709 -4.79 43.82 -17.27
N LEU A 710 -5.64 42.79 -17.22
CA LEU A 710 -5.89 41.71 -18.20
C LEU A 710 -4.85 41.38 -19.30
N GLU A 711 -4.39 40.12 -19.32
CA GLU A 711 -4.67 39.21 -20.46
C GLU A 711 -4.46 37.73 -20.09
N GLU A 712 -5.18 36.83 -20.77
CA GLU A 712 -5.08 35.38 -20.58
C GLU A 712 -3.83 34.80 -21.27
N GLY A 713 -3.13 33.89 -20.59
CA GLY A 713 -1.91 33.25 -21.11
C GLY A 713 -1.74 31.83 -20.61
N VAL A 714 -2.50 30.89 -21.17
CA VAL A 714 -2.36 29.45 -20.87
C VAL A 714 -1.02 28.93 -21.42
N ALA A 715 -0.03 28.77 -20.55
CA ALA A 715 1.27 28.18 -20.88
C ALA A 715 1.58 26.99 -19.96
N ASN A 716 1.24 25.80 -20.45
CA ASN A 716 1.51 24.51 -19.84
C ASN A 716 3.04 24.24 -19.79
N ILE A 717 3.63 24.08 -18.60
CA ILE A 717 5.04 23.65 -18.45
C ILE A 717 5.14 22.45 -17.51
N GLN A 718 5.79 21.41 -18.03
CA GLN A 718 5.93 20.10 -17.42
C GLN A 718 6.75 20.12 -16.13
N THR A 719 6.36 19.29 -15.17
CA THR A 719 7.12 18.98 -13.96
C THR A 719 8.29 18.04 -14.28
N THR A 720 9.51 18.56 -14.33
CA THR A 720 10.74 17.73 -14.34
C THR A 720 11.40 17.68 -12.97
N SER A 721 11.59 16.47 -12.47
CA SER A 721 12.17 16.10 -11.18
C SER A 721 13.67 16.42 -11.02
N THR A 722 14.08 16.96 -9.86
CA THR A 722 15.46 16.85 -9.36
C THR A 722 15.55 16.68 -7.83
N THR A 723 15.60 15.42 -7.40
CA THR A 723 16.54 14.86 -6.39
C THR A 723 16.97 15.72 -5.17
N THR A 724 16.24 15.65 -4.06
CA THR A 724 16.68 16.25 -2.77
C THR A 724 17.63 15.33 -1.99
N THR A 725 18.92 15.68 -1.96
CA THR A 725 19.93 14.96 -1.15
C THR A 725 19.84 15.35 0.32
N LYS A 726 19.38 14.44 1.19
CA LYS A 726 19.41 14.62 2.66
C LYS A 726 20.84 14.50 3.20
N ARG A 727 21.36 15.51 3.89
CA ARG A 727 22.43 15.36 4.89
C ARG A 727 21.95 15.83 6.26
N ARG A 728 22.12 14.96 7.27
CA ARG A 728 21.77 15.21 8.67
C ARG A 728 22.73 16.22 9.29
N PHE A 729 22.22 17.12 10.15
CA PHE A 729 23.01 17.78 11.18
C PHE A 729 22.59 17.28 12.57
N SER A 730 23.58 17.01 13.42
CA SER A 730 23.40 16.45 14.77
C SER A 730 23.48 17.54 15.84
N PHE A 731 22.50 17.61 16.74
CA PHE A 731 22.60 18.44 17.94
C PHE A 731 23.24 17.68 19.10
N ARG A 732 24.27 18.25 19.72
CA ARG A 732 24.80 17.83 21.02
C ARG A 732 23.87 18.33 22.12
N LYS A 733 23.51 17.47 23.08
CA LYS A 733 22.81 17.86 24.31
C LYS A 733 23.79 17.91 25.48
N THR A 734 23.88 19.06 26.16
CA THR A 734 24.76 19.28 27.30
C THR A 734 24.12 18.84 28.62
N LYS A 735 24.99 18.55 29.59
CA LYS A 735 24.71 17.98 30.91
C LYS A 735 24.27 19.07 31.88
N GLN A 736 23.24 18.83 32.69
CA GLN A 736 22.91 19.65 33.87
C GLN A 736 22.82 18.80 35.13
N MET A 737 23.01 19.44 36.29
CA MET A 737 23.31 18.78 37.57
C MET A 737 22.09 18.58 38.45
N SER A 738 22.16 17.55 39.29
CA SER A 738 21.25 17.27 40.40
C SER A 738 21.67 17.99 41.69
N PRO A 739 20.74 18.48 42.53
CA PRO A 739 20.96 18.71 43.95
C PRO A 739 20.52 17.51 44.81
N SER A 740 21.01 17.46 46.05
CA SER A 740 20.85 16.34 47.01
C SER A 740 19.99 16.71 48.23
N SER A 741 19.31 15.72 48.84
CA SER A 741 19.01 15.54 50.29
C SER A 741 17.65 14.84 50.50
N ALA A 742 17.31 14.19 51.61
CA ALA A 742 18.10 13.40 52.59
C ALA A 742 17.12 12.60 53.50
N SER A 743 17.55 11.43 54.03
CA SER A 743 16.89 10.66 55.10
C SER A 743 15.50 10.05 54.76
N VAL A 744 15.00 8.97 55.39
CA VAL A 744 15.23 8.36 56.72
C VAL A 744 15.31 6.82 56.64
N ARG A 745 16.10 6.18 57.51
CA ARG A 745 16.11 4.71 57.74
C ARG A 745 14.98 4.26 58.66
N LYS A 746 14.44 3.05 58.46
CA LYS A 746 14.02 2.17 59.58
C LYS A 746 14.25 0.69 59.24
N LEU A 747 14.50 -0.11 60.29
CA LEU A 747 14.90 -1.52 60.27
C LEU A 747 13.82 -2.41 60.88
N SER A 748 13.63 -3.62 60.33
CA SER A 748 13.19 -4.85 61.03
C SER A 748 13.28 -6.02 60.02
N MET A 749 14.36 -6.81 60.07
CA MET A 749 14.45 -8.14 60.74
C MET A 749 13.71 -9.30 60.05
N SER A 750 14.50 -10.10 59.31
CA SER A 750 14.58 -11.57 59.33
C SER A 750 13.34 -12.45 59.57
N VAL A 751 13.09 -13.38 58.63
CA VAL A 751 13.16 -14.85 58.86
C VAL A 751 13.68 -15.52 57.58
N SER A 752 14.42 -16.63 57.72
CA SER A 752 14.97 -17.46 56.63
C SER A 752 14.26 -18.82 56.60
N VAL A 753 13.84 -19.31 55.42
CA VAL A 753 13.45 -20.72 55.19
C VAL A 753 13.85 -21.14 53.76
N GLN A 754 14.39 -22.36 53.62
CA GLN A 754 14.78 -22.99 52.35
C GLN A 754 13.56 -23.49 51.55
N PRO A 755 13.68 -23.67 50.21
CA PRO A 755 12.69 -24.42 49.44
C PRO A 755 12.90 -25.94 49.59
N THR A 756 11.88 -26.64 50.08
CA THR A 756 11.82 -28.12 50.06
C THR A 756 11.23 -28.59 48.74
N ILE A 757 11.89 -29.53 48.08
CA ILE A 757 11.38 -30.23 46.89
C ILE A 757 10.30 -31.22 47.33
N GLN A 758 9.12 -31.18 46.71
CA GLN A 758 8.18 -32.30 46.69
C GLN A 758 7.67 -32.52 45.26
N GLN A 759 7.90 -33.74 44.76
CA GLN A 759 7.21 -34.28 43.59
C GLN A 759 5.81 -34.70 44.02
N ALA A 760 4.82 -34.41 43.17
CA ALA A 760 3.54 -35.10 43.18
C ALA A 760 3.05 -35.20 41.73
N GLU A 761 2.92 -36.43 41.25
CA GLU A 761 2.23 -36.75 39.99
C GLU A 761 0.72 -36.62 40.21
N GLU A 762 -0.04 -36.12 39.24
CA GLU A 762 -1.46 -36.49 39.03
C GLU A 762 -1.88 -36.26 37.56
N PRO A 763 -2.95 -36.90 37.07
CA PRO A 763 -2.96 -37.43 35.69
C PRO A 763 -3.87 -36.68 34.68
N PHE A 764 -3.78 -37.14 33.43
CA PHE A 764 -4.65 -36.77 32.31
C PHE A 764 -6.16 -36.92 32.60
N PRO A 765 -7.02 -35.98 32.16
CA PRO A 765 -8.45 -36.22 32.05
C PRO A 765 -8.78 -37.02 30.78
N GLN A 766 -9.49 -38.14 30.93
CA GLN A 766 -10.01 -38.92 29.81
C GLN A 766 -11.28 -38.28 29.21
N ILE A 767 -11.44 -38.46 27.90
CA ILE A 767 -12.67 -38.15 27.16
C ILE A 767 -13.76 -39.16 27.54
N SER A 768 -15.00 -38.71 27.75
CA SER A 768 -16.19 -39.57 27.85
C SER A 768 -17.27 -39.11 26.85
N PRO A 769 -17.85 -40.01 26.03
CA PRO A 769 -18.85 -39.67 25.03
C PRO A 769 -20.30 -39.83 25.52
N ASN A 770 -21.22 -39.27 24.73
CA ASN A 770 -22.68 -39.48 24.76
C ASN A 770 -23.46 -38.99 26.00
N HIS A 771 -24.39 -38.08 25.78
CA HIS A 771 -25.81 -38.41 25.95
C HIS A 771 -26.69 -37.64 24.96
N PHE A 772 -27.40 -38.39 24.13
CA PHE A 772 -28.41 -37.91 23.19
C PHE A 772 -29.74 -37.85 23.94
N ASN A 773 -30.43 -36.70 24.02
CA ASN A 773 -31.88 -36.73 24.15
C ASN A 773 -32.54 -35.44 23.65
N GLY A 774 -33.58 -35.61 22.83
CA GLY A 774 -34.39 -34.50 22.31
C GLY A 774 -35.50 -34.09 23.28
N GLY A 775 -35.81 -32.81 23.33
CA GLY A 775 -36.79 -32.23 24.26
C GLY A 775 -37.69 -31.18 23.60
N ASN A 776 -38.36 -31.56 22.51
CA ASN A 776 -39.26 -30.68 21.78
C ASN A 776 -40.60 -30.53 22.55
N LYS A 777 -41.01 -29.33 22.96
CA LYS A 777 -42.43 -28.90 23.07
C LYS A 777 -42.60 -27.39 23.29
N PRO A 778 -43.73 -26.78 22.87
CA PRO A 778 -43.81 -25.34 22.64
C PRO A 778 -44.63 -24.57 23.70
N LYS A 779 -44.37 -23.26 23.76
CA LYS A 779 -45.40 -22.20 23.79
C LYS A 779 -44.81 -20.88 23.31
#